data_AF-A0A0G4IB03-F1
#
_entry.id   AF-A0A0G4IB03-F1
#
_cell.length_a   1.000
_cell.length_b   1.000
_cell.length_c   1.000
_cell.angle_alpha   90.00
_cell.angle_beta   90.00
_cell.angle_gamma   90.00
#
_symmetry.space_group_name_H-M   'P 1'
#
loop_
_entity.id
_entity.type
_entity.pdbx_description
1 polymer ?
#
loop_
_entity_poly.entity_id
_entity_poly.type
_entity_poly.pdbx_seq_one_letter_code
_entity_poly.pdbx_strand_id
1 'polypeptide(L)'
;MTIGVPQQIFRLETFIQKYGWGQPAPVSLVYVLSRNASGGVPAKVDGNEPHAELWVGNHPSGPNKVALNTEGGSLEMGEFFRKYPETLGESLKPSGDLPYLLKILSVVKPLSIQTHPDKKLAEKLHTEQPSIYKDPNHKPEMTIALTPFEALCGFRPLDEVMECIRCVPEFAQIVGSPHAEAAQKGRPYPESDSETLRKIFASVMTKEEGAFKSALTEMVSRFEKTESEGRMDSESMKEEYRLCLRLHREFPFDVGVFAPFLLTKHVLKPGEALFTGANTLHAYLFGDCVEVMACSDNVIRGGLTPKFKDVDLLLQCLRYDSRGAQRISGKPLASQANDASFQVLEAPESANVTDFRIVKVEVEAGGKREGVVMSKGGAVVGLVVQGYGKVSSSASSLSLPTGCAFLVPAGVSLSFEAEGEATTNGRNSPFLYSQPYDGKEHLSRLEGLIQMGGFSASAAERVKGEYERLQKFLPVGGMNGGAPSGGLPLVVYCVSVGGTDIVWQHRGIAIFLYWTLVVKFLPRLASLLTGFGLPPLELVQPNPQQFFIGDGSPRFVLCAWIRTVMKKCKRHGCQKEYTDDDNHDTACAYHPGWPVFHDLKKSWSCCQTVAWDWDEFMKLPTCARGKHTEEKPQRVPAPSSAENRQAGPAAFQTPSYPVKTIDEYNREQREKEAEIKRKEEEQQQQAKKKPFVTPGGMHKCCRAGCNKEYDPEKNHEDVCSFHPGKPCFRDIKKWWTCCNGTAWDWDEFTALPTCAKGKHDPKMVNA
;
A
#
# COMPACT_ATOMS: atom_id res chain seq x y z
N MET A 1 37.60 -12.59 -16.74
CA MET A 1 36.69 -11.89 -17.66
C MET A 1 35.79 -10.98 -16.84
N THR A 2 35.78 -9.69 -17.10
CA THR A 2 34.82 -8.76 -16.49
C THR A 2 33.44 -9.00 -17.12
N ILE A 3 32.41 -9.24 -16.31
CA ILE A 3 31.03 -9.36 -16.82
C ILE A 3 30.59 -7.97 -17.29
N GLY A 4 29.92 -7.90 -18.44
CA GLY A 4 29.34 -6.67 -18.98
C GLY A 4 28.07 -6.23 -18.26
N VAL A 5 28.15 -6.03 -16.94
CA VAL A 5 27.00 -5.78 -16.04
C VAL A 5 26.12 -4.57 -16.42
N PRO A 6 26.63 -3.38 -16.83
CA PRO A 6 25.85 -2.14 -16.76
C PRO A 6 24.77 -1.95 -17.84
N GLN A 7 24.37 -2.99 -18.57
CA GLN A 7 23.24 -2.98 -19.52
C GLN A 7 22.36 -4.26 -19.47
N GLN A 8 22.63 -5.21 -18.58
CA GLN A 8 21.85 -6.45 -18.47
C GLN A 8 20.58 -6.27 -17.62
N ILE A 9 19.46 -6.86 -18.05
CA ILE A 9 18.24 -7.08 -17.27
C ILE A 9 18.35 -8.42 -16.54
N PHE A 10 17.96 -8.48 -15.27
CA PHE A 10 18.02 -9.68 -14.44
C PHE A 10 16.62 -10.11 -13.97
N ARG A 11 16.34 -11.42 -13.93
CA ARG A 11 15.11 -11.97 -13.34
C ARG A 11 15.24 -12.03 -11.82
N LEU A 12 14.13 -11.84 -11.11
CA LEU A 12 14.09 -11.92 -9.65
C LEU A 12 13.33 -13.15 -9.14
N GLU A 13 13.88 -13.76 -8.08
CA GLU A 13 13.14 -14.66 -7.18
C GLU A 13 12.46 -13.78 -6.11
N THR A 14 11.13 -13.70 -6.14
CA THR A 14 10.33 -12.86 -5.23
C THR A 14 10.03 -13.53 -3.89
N PHE A 15 9.90 -12.74 -2.84
CA PHE A 15 9.52 -13.22 -1.50
C PHE A 15 7.99 -13.13 -1.29
N ILE A 16 7.42 -13.95 -0.39
CA ILE A 16 5.96 -14.04 -0.16
C ILE A 16 5.64 -14.11 1.35
N GLN A 17 4.77 -13.23 1.83
CA GLN A 17 4.20 -13.29 3.17
C GLN A 17 2.86 -14.05 3.15
N LYS A 18 2.69 -14.99 4.10
CA LYS A 18 1.48 -15.81 4.29
C LYS A 18 0.70 -15.39 5.53
N TYR A 19 0.42 -14.09 5.67
CA TYR A 19 -0.32 -13.55 6.81
C TYR A 19 -1.81 -13.92 6.77
N GLY A 20 -2.40 -14.27 7.92
CA GLY A 20 -3.78 -14.75 8.03
C GLY A 20 -4.91 -13.77 7.65
N TRP A 21 -4.58 -12.56 7.18
CA TRP A 21 -5.54 -11.63 6.56
C TRP A 21 -5.59 -11.75 5.03
N GLY A 22 -4.62 -12.44 4.41
CA GLY A 22 -4.51 -12.60 2.97
C GLY A 22 -5.57 -13.53 2.39
N GLN A 23 -5.93 -13.32 1.13
CA GLN A 23 -6.79 -14.24 0.39
C GLN A 23 -6.19 -15.66 0.37
N PRO A 24 -7.03 -16.72 0.42
CA PRO A 24 -6.54 -18.09 0.29
C PRO A 24 -5.98 -18.33 -1.11
N ALA A 25 -4.95 -19.18 -1.21
CA ALA A 25 -4.14 -19.41 -2.41
C ALA A 25 -4.93 -19.47 -3.74
N PRO A 26 -6.04 -20.23 -3.87
CA PRO A 26 -6.70 -20.44 -5.17
C PRO A 26 -7.32 -19.19 -5.79
N VAL A 27 -7.65 -18.19 -4.97
CA VAL A 27 -8.27 -16.93 -5.41
C VAL A 27 -7.30 -15.76 -5.36
N SER A 28 -6.34 -15.82 -4.43
CA SER A 28 -5.29 -14.81 -4.19
C SER A 28 -4.44 -14.51 -5.40
N LEU A 29 -4.33 -13.22 -5.75
CA LEU A 29 -3.44 -12.74 -6.79
C LEU A 29 -1.97 -13.06 -6.50
N VAL A 30 -1.54 -12.95 -5.22
CA VAL A 30 -0.17 -13.24 -4.79
C VAL A 30 0.26 -14.67 -5.13
N TYR A 31 -0.63 -15.64 -4.94
CA TYR A 31 -0.37 -17.03 -5.33
C TYR A 31 -0.34 -17.22 -6.85
N VAL A 32 -1.30 -16.62 -7.59
CA VAL A 32 -1.37 -16.75 -9.06
C VAL A 32 -0.12 -16.16 -9.72
N LEU A 33 0.32 -14.97 -9.31
CA LEU A 33 1.54 -14.35 -9.79
C LEU A 33 2.77 -15.22 -9.50
N SER A 34 2.94 -15.68 -8.25
CA SER A 34 4.05 -16.57 -7.87
C SER A 34 4.08 -17.86 -8.69
N ARG A 35 2.96 -18.55 -8.81
CA ARG A 35 2.83 -19.80 -9.58
C ARG A 35 3.23 -19.62 -11.04
N ASN A 36 2.79 -18.52 -11.65
CA ASN A 36 3.08 -18.22 -13.06
C ASN A 36 4.56 -17.82 -13.24
N ALA A 37 5.12 -17.04 -12.31
CA ALA A 37 6.54 -16.67 -12.26
C ALA A 37 7.47 -17.89 -12.15
N SER A 38 7.04 -18.96 -11.47
CA SER A 38 7.79 -20.21 -11.33
C SER A 38 7.63 -21.20 -12.50
N GLY A 39 6.86 -20.86 -13.55
CA GLY A 39 6.67 -21.75 -14.72
C GLY A 39 5.57 -22.80 -14.57
N GLY A 40 4.73 -22.70 -13.52
CA GLY A 40 3.54 -23.53 -13.32
C GLY A 40 3.75 -24.78 -12.45
N VAL A 41 2.63 -25.28 -11.92
CA VAL A 41 2.50 -26.45 -11.02
C VAL A 41 3.40 -26.39 -9.78
N PRO A 42 2.99 -25.62 -8.74
CA PRO A 42 3.52 -25.79 -7.39
C PRO A 42 3.23 -27.20 -6.85
N ALA A 43 3.93 -27.61 -5.80
CA ALA A 43 3.52 -28.74 -4.98
C ALA A 43 2.09 -28.56 -4.44
N LYS A 44 1.44 -29.62 -3.96
CA LYS A 44 0.04 -29.60 -3.50
C LYS A 44 -0.15 -28.62 -2.31
N VAL A 45 -0.56 -27.40 -2.62
CA VAL A 45 -0.90 -26.33 -1.65
C VAL A 45 -2.28 -26.58 -1.03
N ASP A 46 -2.45 -26.27 0.25
CA ASP A 46 -3.76 -26.23 0.91
C ASP A 46 -4.60 -25.10 0.32
N GLY A 47 -5.81 -25.42 -0.15
CA GLY A 47 -6.74 -24.45 -0.73
C GLY A 47 -7.17 -23.32 0.22
N ASN A 48 -6.86 -23.42 1.52
CA ASN A 48 -7.09 -22.38 2.51
C ASN A 48 -5.82 -21.60 2.91
N GLU A 49 -4.64 -21.94 2.38
CA GLU A 49 -3.38 -21.31 2.80
C GLU A 49 -3.34 -19.82 2.36
N PRO A 50 -3.25 -18.86 3.30
CA PRO A 50 -3.34 -17.44 2.95
C PRO A 50 -2.07 -16.97 2.23
N HIS A 51 -2.27 -16.21 1.16
CA HIS A 51 -1.21 -15.58 0.38
C HIS A 51 -1.49 -14.08 0.36
N ALA A 52 -0.73 -13.34 1.17
CA ALA A 52 -1.09 -11.99 1.62
C ALA A 52 -0.30 -10.89 0.90
N GLU A 53 1.04 -11.03 0.85
CA GLU A 53 1.92 -10.07 0.18
C GLU A 53 2.94 -10.80 -0.72
N LEU A 54 3.16 -10.30 -1.93
CA LEU A 54 4.33 -10.62 -2.78
C LEU A 54 5.28 -9.42 -2.70
N TRP A 55 6.55 -9.63 -2.38
CA TRP A 55 7.55 -8.56 -2.19
C TRP A 55 8.58 -8.52 -3.32
N VAL A 56 8.85 -7.33 -3.84
CA VAL A 56 9.87 -7.04 -4.87
C VAL A 56 10.82 -5.94 -4.39
N GLY A 57 12.03 -6.33 -3.99
CA GLY A 57 13.07 -5.45 -3.45
C GLY A 57 14.07 -6.21 -2.56
N ASN A 58 14.97 -5.48 -1.89
CA ASN A 58 16.01 -6.07 -1.04
C ASN A 58 15.78 -5.89 0.48
N HIS A 59 14.53 -5.74 0.90
CA HIS A 59 14.19 -5.53 2.31
C HIS A 59 14.65 -6.71 3.20
N PRO A 60 15.38 -6.48 4.32
CA PRO A 60 15.99 -7.55 5.10
C PRO A 60 15.02 -8.62 5.64
N SER A 61 13.77 -8.25 5.91
CA SER A 61 12.71 -9.16 6.39
C SER A 61 12.11 -10.08 5.30
N GLY A 62 12.58 -9.97 4.05
CA GLY A 62 12.09 -10.76 2.91
C GLY A 62 12.86 -10.46 1.61
N PRO A 63 14.18 -10.68 1.56
CA PRO A 63 15.02 -10.25 0.45
C PRO A 63 14.77 -11.09 -0.81
N ASN A 64 14.66 -10.42 -1.95
CA ASN A 64 14.64 -11.08 -3.26
C ASN A 64 16.03 -11.63 -3.62
N LYS A 65 16.09 -12.58 -4.55
CA LYS A 65 17.34 -12.97 -5.21
C LYS A 65 17.40 -12.53 -6.66
N VAL A 66 18.59 -12.21 -7.14
CA VAL A 66 18.90 -11.88 -8.53
C VAL A 66 19.45 -13.14 -9.21
N ALA A 67 18.77 -13.62 -10.25
CA ALA A 67 19.23 -14.75 -11.05
C ALA A 67 20.37 -14.34 -11.98
N LEU A 68 21.46 -15.11 -12.00
CA LEU A 68 22.64 -14.86 -12.81
C LEU A 68 22.68 -15.80 -14.04
N ASN A 69 23.31 -15.35 -15.12
CA ASN A 69 23.49 -16.16 -16.34
C ASN A 69 24.60 -17.23 -16.22
N THR A 70 25.23 -17.36 -15.04
CA THR A 70 26.16 -18.44 -14.71
C THR A 70 25.39 -19.63 -14.15
N GLU A 71 25.68 -20.85 -14.62
CA GLU A 71 24.93 -22.07 -14.29
C GLU A 71 24.55 -22.19 -12.80
N GLY A 72 23.24 -22.22 -12.52
CA GLY A 72 22.68 -22.40 -11.17
C GLY A 72 22.84 -21.24 -10.19
N GLY A 73 23.46 -20.12 -10.57
CA GLY A 73 23.75 -19.02 -9.66
C GLY A 73 22.59 -18.06 -9.44
N SER A 74 22.15 -17.91 -8.19
CA SER A 74 21.45 -16.70 -7.71
C SER A 74 22.18 -16.08 -6.51
N LEU A 75 22.05 -14.76 -6.36
CA LEU A 75 22.57 -14.00 -5.21
C LEU A 75 21.42 -13.26 -4.53
N GLU A 76 21.48 -13.10 -3.22
CA GLU A 76 20.57 -12.16 -2.54
C GLU A 76 20.74 -10.76 -3.14
N MET A 77 19.66 -9.99 -3.30
CA MET A 77 19.73 -8.67 -3.95
C MET A 77 20.67 -7.69 -3.20
N GLY A 78 20.75 -7.77 -1.87
CA GLY A 78 21.73 -7.00 -1.09
C GLY A 78 23.18 -7.42 -1.37
N GLU A 79 23.46 -8.73 -1.50
CA GLU A 79 24.78 -9.23 -1.91
C GLU A 79 25.13 -8.85 -3.35
N PHE A 80 24.14 -8.90 -4.25
CA PHE A 80 24.29 -8.47 -5.63
C PHE A 80 24.70 -7.00 -5.72
N PHE A 81 24.03 -6.11 -4.98
CA PHE A 81 24.41 -4.69 -4.93
C PHE A 81 25.77 -4.45 -4.27
N ARG A 82 26.11 -5.18 -3.20
CA ARG A 82 27.47 -5.13 -2.59
C ARG A 82 28.57 -5.58 -3.56
N LYS A 83 28.26 -6.49 -4.48
CA LYS A 83 29.19 -7.06 -5.48
C LYS A 83 29.26 -6.25 -6.79
N TYR A 84 28.16 -5.58 -7.15
CA TYR A 84 27.99 -4.82 -8.40
C TYR A 84 27.37 -3.43 -8.10
N PRO A 85 28.02 -2.57 -7.29
CA PRO A 85 27.46 -1.31 -6.82
C PRO A 85 27.21 -0.28 -7.95
N GLU A 86 27.80 -0.47 -9.14
CA GLU A 86 27.44 0.28 -10.34
C GLU A 86 25.98 0.10 -10.76
N THR A 87 25.35 -1.02 -10.40
CA THR A 87 23.95 -1.30 -10.79
C THR A 87 22.93 -0.45 -10.05
N LEU A 88 23.25 0.00 -8.83
CA LEU A 88 22.38 0.88 -8.03
C LEU A 88 22.32 2.32 -8.57
N GLY A 89 23.35 2.77 -9.27
CA GLY A 89 23.53 4.19 -9.63
C GLY A 89 24.08 5.03 -8.48
N GLU A 90 24.79 6.12 -8.82
CA GLU A 90 25.63 6.89 -7.88
C GLU A 90 24.89 7.38 -6.62
N SER A 91 23.63 7.77 -6.74
CA SER A 91 22.79 8.28 -5.64
C SER A 91 22.41 7.21 -4.60
N LEU A 92 22.42 5.92 -4.96
CA LEU A 92 22.07 4.82 -4.05
C LEU A 92 23.30 4.02 -3.57
N LYS A 93 24.49 4.25 -4.12
CA LYS A 93 25.74 3.65 -3.59
C LYS A 93 26.00 3.92 -2.11
N PRO A 94 25.64 5.08 -1.52
CA PRO A 94 25.86 5.32 -0.08
C PRO A 94 24.99 4.50 0.86
N SER A 95 23.77 4.10 0.44
CA SER A 95 22.94 3.17 1.20
C SER A 95 23.34 1.71 0.92
N GLY A 96 23.62 1.37 -0.35
CA GLY A 96 23.77 -0.01 -0.80
C GLY A 96 22.43 -0.76 -0.96
N ASP A 97 21.31 -0.07 -0.70
CA ASP A 97 19.95 -0.60 -0.66
C ASP A 97 18.98 0.27 -1.46
N LEU A 98 17.87 -0.33 -1.91
CA LEU A 98 16.76 0.41 -2.49
C LEU A 98 16.01 1.19 -1.38
N PRO A 99 15.68 2.47 -1.57
CA PRO A 99 14.91 3.25 -0.60
C PRO A 99 13.42 2.86 -0.54
N TYR A 100 12.98 1.97 -1.43
CA TYR A 100 11.59 1.56 -1.63
C TYR A 100 11.42 0.04 -1.62
N LEU A 101 10.22 -0.42 -1.27
CA LEU A 101 9.75 -1.79 -1.43
C LEU A 101 8.47 -1.79 -2.26
N LEU A 102 8.47 -2.49 -3.40
CA LEU A 102 7.30 -2.76 -4.22
C LEU A 102 6.62 -4.05 -3.74
N LYS A 103 5.29 -4.08 -3.73
CA LYS A 103 4.52 -5.27 -3.40
C LYS A 103 3.25 -5.44 -4.22
N ILE A 104 2.69 -6.64 -4.16
CA ILE A 104 1.26 -6.91 -4.40
C ILE A 104 0.65 -7.37 -3.08
N LEU A 105 -0.47 -6.77 -2.67
CA LEU A 105 -1.30 -7.24 -1.56
C LEU A 105 -2.55 -7.93 -2.14
N SER A 106 -3.02 -8.98 -1.45
CA SER A 106 -4.28 -9.66 -1.77
C SER A 106 -5.10 -9.82 -0.50
N VAL A 107 -5.94 -8.83 -0.20
CA VAL A 107 -6.60 -8.64 1.11
C VAL A 107 -7.96 -9.33 1.14
N VAL A 108 -8.21 -10.17 2.17
CA VAL A 108 -9.55 -10.76 2.43
C VAL A 108 -10.12 -10.39 3.81
N LYS A 109 -9.26 -10.03 4.76
CA LYS A 109 -9.66 -9.48 6.06
C LYS A 109 -9.09 -8.07 6.22
N PRO A 110 -9.77 -7.19 6.97
CA PRO A 110 -9.21 -5.88 7.32
C PRO A 110 -7.85 -6.00 8.01
N LEU A 111 -6.92 -5.16 7.61
CA LEU A 111 -5.65 -4.95 8.31
C LEU A 111 -5.88 -4.03 9.53
N SER A 112 -4.88 -4.00 10.42
CA SER A 112 -4.92 -3.10 11.58
C SER A 112 -4.98 -1.64 11.17
N ILE A 113 -5.79 -0.84 11.87
CA ILE A 113 -5.76 0.61 11.74
C ILE A 113 -4.39 1.09 12.19
N GLN A 114 -3.70 1.83 11.33
CA GLN A 114 -2.31 2.20 11.52
C GLN A 114 -2.00 3.60 11.00
N THR A 115 -0.89 4.15 11.50
CA THR A 115 -0.22 5.35 10.99
C THR A 115 1.28 5.14 11.08
N HIS A 116 2.03 5.88 10.27
CA HIS A 116 3.49 5.83 10.23
C HIS A 116 4.08 7.17 10.64
N PRO A 117 5.12 7.19 11.49
CA PRO A 117 5.75 8.44 11.90
C PRO A 117 6.38 9.17 10.71
N ASP A 118 6.40 10.50 10.76
CA ASP A 118 7.30 11.29 9.93
C ASP A 118 8.78 11.01 10.27
N LYS A 119 9.69 11.44 9.39
CA LYS A 119 11.12 11.10 9.49
C LYS A 119 11.76 11.50 10.82
N LYS A 120 11.42 12.68 11.34
CA LYS A 120 11.94 13.22 12.61
C LYS A 120 11.39 12.45 13.80
N LEU A 121 10.11 12.07 13.75
CA LEU A 121 9.49 11.24 14.78
C LEU A 121 10.04 9.81 14.75
N ALA A 122 10.30 9.25 13.57
CA ALA A 122 10.92 7.92 13.42
C ALA A 122 12.34 7.87 14.00
N GLU A 123 13.18 8.86 13.70
CA GLU A 123 14.53 9.00 14.28
C GLU A 123 14.51 9.04 15.81
N LYS A 124 13.57 9.80 16.40
CA LYS A 124 13.35 9.86 17.86
C LYS A 124 12.92 8.49 18.40
N LEU A 125 11.87 7.90 17.83
CA LEU A 125 11.26 6.65 18.31
C LEU A 125 12.21 5.45 18.21
N HIS A 126 13.02 5.39 17.14
CA HIS A 126 14.06 4.36 17.00
C HIS A 126 15.17 4.53 18.04
N THR A 127 15.53 5.78 18.37
CA THR A 127 16.54 6.07 19.42
C THR A 127 16.04 5.71 20.83
N GLU A 128 14.78 6.02 21.12
CA GLU A 128 14.16 5.78 22.44
C GLU A 128 13.69 4.33 22.64
N GLN A 129 13.19 3.67 21.60
CA GLN A 129 12.51 2.37 21.67
C GLN A 129 12.85 1.45 20.45
N PRO A 130 14.13 1.12 20.20
CA PRO A 130 14.57 0.35 19.02
C PRO A 130 14.02 -1.09 18.96
N SER A 131 13.55 -1.63 20.09
CA SER A 131 12.87 -2.93 20.14
C SER A 131 11.48 -2.90 19.52
N ILE A 132 10.84 -1.73 19.42
CA ILE A 132 9.51 -1.52 18.83
C ILE A 132 9.63 -0.88 17.45
N TYR A 133 10.35 0.24 17.35
CA TYR A 133 10.55 1.01 16.11
C TYR A 133 11.88 0.62 15.49
N LYS A 134 11.82 -0.06 14.33
CA LYS A 134 12.92 -0.90 13.83
C LYS A 134 14.01 -0.15 13.09
N ASP A 135 13.67 1.04 12.60
CA ASP A 135 14.51 1.86 11.75
C ASP A 135 14.23 3.34 12.03
N PRO A 136 15.19 4.25 11.75
CA PRO A 136 14.98 5.69 11.88
C PRO A 136 14.32 6.27 10.61
N ASN A 137 13.40 5.56 9.94
CA ASN A 137 12.83 5.99 8.67
C ASN A 137 11.30 6.23 8.72
N HIS A 138 10.86 7.15 7.84
CA HIS A 138 9.45 7.36 7.57
C HIS A 138 8.89 6.26 6.68
N LYS A 139 7.56 6.20 6.57
CA LYS A 139 6.87 5.26 5.68
C LYS A 139 5.70 5.94 4.96
N PRO A 140 5.97 6.83 3.97
CA PRO A 140 4.99 7.14 2.96
C PRO A 140 4.64 5.89 2.15
N GLU A 141 3.37 5.74 1.79
CA GLU A 141 2.86 4.62 0.99
C GLU A 141 2.02 5.12 -0.19
N MET A 142 2.00 4.38 -1.29
CA MET A 142 1.06 4.60 -2.39
C MET A 142 0.53 3.27 -2.91
N THR A 143 -0.79 3.16 -2.94
CA THR A 143 -1.52 1.93 -3.21
C THR A 143 -2.37 2.09 -4.47
N ILE A 144 -2.19 1.22 -5.46
CA ILE A 144 -2.87 1.23 -6.76
C ILE A 144 -3.76 -0.01 -6.86
N ALA A 145 -5.06 0.19 -7.01
CA ALA A 145 -6.03 -0.89 -7.03
C ALA A 145 -5.88 -1.77 -8.28
N LEU A 146 -5.95 -3.10 -8.11
CA LEU A 146 -5.95 -4.09 -9.22
C LEU A 146 -7.32 -4.74 -9.38
N THR A 147 -8.02 -4.99 -8.26
CA THR A 147 -9.47 -5.19 -8.23
C THR A 147 -10.16 -3.92 -7.71
N PRO A 148 -11.50 -3.89 -7.57
CA PRO A 148 -12.11 -2.99 -6.61
C PRO A 148 -11.44 -3.18 -5.24
N PHE A 149 -10.95 -2.09 -4.65
CA PHE A 149 -10.13 -2.11 -3.43
C PHE A 149 -10.72 -1.17 -2.40
N GLU A 150 -10.94 -1.65 -1.18
CA GLU A 150 -11.65 -0.94 -0.14
C GLU A 150 -10.69 -0.59 1.01
N ALA A 151 -10.69 0.66 1.45
CA ALA A 151 -9.82 1.18 2.51
C ALA A 151 -10.52 2.23 3.37
N LEU A 152 -10.07 2.39 4.63
CA LEU A 152 -10.22 3.62 5.40
C LEU A 152 -8.91 4.41 5.25
N CYS A 153 -8.95 5.71 4.96
CA CYS A 153 -7.75 6.54 4.96
C CYS A 153 -8.10 8.02 5.18
N GLY A 154 -7.40 8.67 6.12
CA GLY A 154 -7.64 10.05 6.53
C GLY A 154 -8.92 10.20 7.36
N PHE A 155 -8.99 11.24 8.18
CA PHE A 155 -10.22 11.57 8.90
C PHE A 155 -11.33 11.98 7.91
N ARG A 156 -12.60 11.80 8.30
CA ARG A 156 -13.72 12.46 7.63
C ARG A 156 -13.67 13.98 7.85
N PRO A 157 -14.32 14.78 7.00
CA PRO A 157 -14.73 16.15 7.34
C PRO A 157 -15.41 16.20 8.70
N LEU A 158 -15.21 17.28 9.48
CA LEU A 158 -15.76 17.35 10.84
C LEU A 158 -17.30 17.29 10.84
N ASP A 159 -17.95 17.93 9.88
CA ASP A 159 -19.41 17.89 9.69
C ASP A 159 -19.94 16.45 9.48
N GLU A 160 -19.23 15.61 8.71
CA GLU A 160 -19.56 14.18 8.60
C GLU A 160 -19.38 13.43 9.94
N VAL A 161 -18.31 13.69 10.70
CA VAL A 161 -18.11 13.06 12.02
C VAL A 161 -19.19 13.50 13.01
N MET A 162 -19.58 14.77 12.99
CA MET A 162 -20.65 15.33 13.80
C MET A 162 -22.02 14.76 13.42
N GLU A 163 -22.25 14.46 12.13
CA GLU A 163 -23.44 13.73 11.66
C GLU A 163 -23.43 12.27 12.14
N CYS A 164 -22.28 11.58 12.12
CA CYS A 164 -22.15 10.23 12.70
C CYS A 164 -22.52 10.24 14.20
N ILE A 165 -22.02 11.22 14.96
CA ILE A 165 -22.36 11.42 16.38
C ILE A 165 -23.85 11.73 16.56
N ARG A 166 -24.49 12.43 15.61
CA ARG A 166 -25.92 12.75 15.67
C ARG A 166 -26.80 11.52 15.40
N CYS A 167 -26.41 10.66 14.47
CA CYS A 167 -27.19 9.52 13.98
C CYS A 167 -26.94 8.18 14.69
N VAL A 168 -25.82 8.02 15.42
CA VAL A 168 -25.44 6.77 16.08
C VAL A 168 -25.35 6.98 17.61
N PRO A 169 -26.42 6.70 18.38
CA PRO A 169 -26.46 6.99 19.82
C PRO A 169 -25.34 6.35 20.64
N GLU A 170 -24.92 5.15 20.26
CA GLU A 170 -23.86 4.40 20.92
C GLU A 170 -22.48 5.05 20.66
N PHE A 171 -22.25 5.54 19.45
CA PHE A 171 -21.06 6.34 19.14
C PHE A 171 -21.11 7.69 19.87
N ALA A 172 -22.29 8.31 20.02
CA ALA A 172 -22.47 9.51 20.82
C ALA A 172 -22.16 9.30 22.32
N GLN A 173 -22.53 8.14 22.87
CA GLN A 173 -22.17 7.71 24.23
C GLN A 173 -20.65 7.54 24.41
N ILE A 174 -19.96 6.99 23.39
CA ILE A 174 -18.50 6.85 23.41
C ILE A 174 -17.79 8.20 23.21
N VAL A 175 -18.30 9.09 22.36
CA VAL A 175 -17.74 10.44 22.21
C VAL A 175 -17.99 11.31 23.46
N GLY A 176 -19.19 11.24 24.05
CA GLY A 176 -19.56 11.89 25.31
C GLY A 176 -19.67 13.42 25.24
N SER A 177 -20.02 14.06 26.36
CA SER A 177 -20.03 15.52 26.48
C SER A 177 -18.60 16.10 26.54
N PRO A 178 -18.35 17.32 26.03
CA PRO A 178 -19.31 18.23 25.41
C PRO A 178 -19.66 17.89 23.94
N HIS A 179 -18.91 16.99 23.30
CA HIS A 179 -18.95 16.80 21.85
C HIS A 179 -20.28 16.22 21.32
N ALA A 180 -20.83 15.21 22.00
CA ALA A 180 -22.14 14.65 21.68
C ALA A 180 -23.28 15.67 21.85
N GLU A 181 -23.18 16.56 22.85
CA GLU A 181 -24.13 17.65 23.02
C GLU A 181 -24.00 18.70 21.91
N ALA A 182 -22.78 19.03 21.47
CA ALA A 182 -22.55 19.96 20.38
C ALA A 182 -23.17 19.44 19.06
N ALA A 183 -23.07 18.13 18.79
CA ALA A 183 -23.69 17.48 17.64
C ALA A 183 -25.21 17.60 17.67
N GLN A 184 -25.85 17.17 18.76
CA GLN A 184 -27.31 17.20 18.90
C GLN A 184 -27.87 18.64 18.93
N LYS A 185 -27.05 19.63 19.34
CA LYS A 185 -27.42 21.06 19.37
C LYS A 185 -26.99 21.83 18.10
N GLY A 186 -26.39 21.17 17.11
CA GLY A 186 -25.90 21.80 15.87
C GLY A 186 -24.92 22.95 16.10
N ARG A 187 -24.11 22.92 17.17
CA ARG A 187 -23.29 24.06 17.58
C ARG A 187 -21.93 24.06 16.87
N PRO A 188 -21.49 25.22 16.31
CA PRO A 188 -20.10 25.37 15.88
C PRO A 188 -19.18 25.32 17.10
N TYR A 189 -18.00 24.75 16.93
CA TYR A 189 -16.95 24.76 17.95
C TYR A 189 -16.19 26.09 17.95
N PRO A 190 -15.67 26.54 19.11
CA PRO A 190 -14.73 27.66 19.17
C PRO A 190 -13.32 27.27 18.69
N GLU A 191 -12.96 25.98 18.71
CA GLU A 191 -11.70 25.46 18.16
C GLU A 191 -11.76 25.16 16.66
N SER A 192 -10.60 25.02 16.03
CA SER A 192 -10.49 24.57 14.64
C SER A 192 -10.88 23.08 14.49
N ASP A 193 -11.31 22.72 13.29
CA ASP A 193 -11.78 21.36 12.96
C ASP A 193 -10.79 20.27 13.39
N SER A 194 -9.48 20.48 13.15
CA SER A 194 -8.42 19.56 13.54
C SER A 194 -8.30 19.35 15.04
N GLU A 195 -8.46 20.40 15.85
CA GLU A 195 -8.41 20.28 17.31
C GLU A 195 -9.71 19.63 17.84
N THR A 196 -10.85 19.90 17.22
CA THR A 196 -12.11 19.23 17.53
C THR A 196 -12.07 17.75 17.19
N LEU A 197 -11.59 17.38 15.99
CA LEU A 197 -11.36 15.99 15.58
C LEU A 197 -10.37 15.28 16.51
N ARG A 198 -9.29 15.95 16.95
CA ARG A 198 -8.35 15.42 17.95
C ARG A 198 -9.04 15.09 19.26
N LYS A 199 -9.89 15.99 19.79
CA LYS A 199 -10.63 15.75 21.04
C LYS A 199 -11.65 14.61 20.90
N ILE A 200 -12.43 14.58 19.82
CA ILE A 200 -13.39 13.50 19.53
C ILE A 200 -12.67 12.15 19.43
N PHE A 201 -11.57 12.09 18.67
CA PHE A 201 -10.78 10.86 18.53
C PHE A 201 -10.13 10.42 19.85
N ALA A 202 -9.62 11.36 20.66
CA ALA A 202 -9.10 11.06 22.00
C ALA A 202 -10.19 10.52 22.94
N SER A 203 -11.41 11.06 22.91
CA SER A 203 -12.55 10.56 23.72
C SER A 203 -12.98 9.14 23.34
N VAL A 204 -12.79 8.73 22.07
CA VAL A 204 -13.02 7.35 21.62
C VAL A 204 -11.86 6.44 22.05
N MET A 205 -10.62 6.84 21.75
CA MET A 205 -9.43 6.00 21.96
C MET A 205 -9.02 5.83 23.42
N THR A 206 -9.39 6.75 24.32
CA THR A 206 -9.12 6.65 25.77
C THR A 206 -10.32 6.17 26.59
N LYS A 207 -11.38 5.68 25.93
CA LYS A 207 -12.57 5.18 26.62
C LYS A 207 -12.27 3.91 27.43
N GLU A 208 -12.88 3.83 28.61
CA GLU A 208 -12.87 2.62 29.44
C GLU A 208 -13.41 1.40 28.67
N GLU A 209 -12.79 0.24 28.90
CA GLU A 209 -12.96 -0.95 28.06
C GLU A 209 -14.36 -1.58 28.17
N GLY A 210 -14.92 -1.68 29.38
CA GLY A 210 -16.30 -2.09 29.59
C GLY A 210 -17.30 -1.14 28.91
N ALA A 211 -17.09 0.16 29.04
CA ALA A 211 -17.95 1.19 28.45
C ALA A 211 -17.99 1.11 26.92
N PHE A 212 -16.85 1.01 26.22
CA PHE A 212 -16.88 0.89 24.76
C PHE A 212 -17.37 -0.48 24.29
N LYS A 213 -17.14 -1.56 25.04
CA LYS A 213 -17.68 -2.88 24.72
C LYS A 213 -19.20 -2.97 24.89
N SER A 214 -19.79 -2.31 25.90
CA SER A 214 -21.25 -2.22 26.04
C SER A 214 -21.88 -1.53 24.83
N ALA A 215 -21.46 -0.29 24.55
CA ALA A 215 -21.99 0.48 23.43
C ALA A 215 -21.79 -0.22 22.07
N LEU A 216 -20.66 -0.91 21.88
CA LEU A 216 -20.42 -1.72 20.69
C LEU A 216 -21.37 -2.92 20.59
N THR A 217 -21.69 -3.59 21.70
CA THR A 217 -22.67 -4.69 21.75
C THR A 217 -24.07 -4.20 21.42
N GLU A 218 -24.46 -3.05 21.99
CA GLU A 218 -25.74 -2.38 21.74
C GLU A 218 -25.87 -1.95 20.27
N MET A 219 -24.80 -1.34 19.70
CA MET A 219 -24.74 -0.91 18.31
C MET A 219 -24.82 -2.08 17.32
N VAL A 220 -24.05 -3.15 17.55
CA VAL A 220 -24.09 -4.37 16.72
C VAL A 220 -25.48 -4.99 16.76
N SER A 221 -26.08 -5.14 17.96
CA SER A 221 -27.44 -5.65 18.12
C SER A 221 -28.48 -4.80 17.36
N ARG A 222 -28.38 -3.45 17.42
CA ARG A 222 -29.25 -2.54 16.65
C ARG A 222 -29.06 -2.68 15.14
N PHE A 223 -27.82 -2.85 14.67
CA PHE A 223 -27.51 -3.01 13.25
C PHE A 223 -27.96 -4.38 12.71
N GLU A 224 -27.70 -5.48 13.43
CA GLU A 224 -28.15 -6.83 13.03
C GLU A 224 -29.67 -6.98 13.08
N LYS A 225 -30.34 -6.33 14.05
CA LYS A 225 -31.81 -6.20 14.05
C LYS A 225 -32.31 -5.44 12.82
N THR A 226 -31.62 -4.37 12.42
CA THR A 226 -31.98 -3.54 11.26
C THR A 226 -31.70 -4.24 9.92
N GLU A 227 -30.70 -5.11 9.87
CA GLU A 227 -30.42 -6.03 8.74
C GLU A 227 -31.48 -7.14 8.63
N SER A 228 -31.79 -7.82 9.74
CA SER A 228 -32.77 -8.92 9.76
C SER A 228 -34.22 -8.49 9.56
N GLU A 229 -34.61 -7.29 10.00
CA GLU A 229 -35.91 -6.66 9.68
C GLU A 229 -35.99 -6.14 8.22
N GLY A 230 -34.95 -6.32 7.40
CA GLY A 230 -34.89 -5.86 6.01
C GLY A 230 -34.77 -4.34 5.82
N ARG A 231 -34.66 -3.57 6.92
CA ARG A 231 -34.68 -2.10 6.91
C ARG A 231 -33.34 -1.46 6.56
N MET A 232 -32.22 -2.19 6.64
CA MET A 232 -30.85 -1.68 6.43
C MET A 232 -30.71 -0.84 5.15
N ASP A 233 -31.36 -1.20 4.04
CA ASP A 233 -31.22 -0.41 2.81
C ASP A 233 -31.93 0.96 2.80
N SER A 234 -32.73 1.26 3.84
CA SER A 234 -33.35 2.58 4.09
C SER A 234 -32.57 3.46 5.08
N GLU A 235 -31.53 2.93 5.75
CA GLU A 235 -30.68 3.71 6.66
C GLU A 235 -29.71 4.60 5.87
N SER A 236 -29.53 5.85 6.31
CA SER A 236 -28.63 6.81 5.64
C SER A 236 -27.16 6.40 5.70
N MET A 237 -26.75 5.70 6.76
CA MET A 237 -25.36 5.29 7.03
C MET A 237 -25.17 3.77 6.86
N LYS A 238 -25.95 3.15 5.97
CA LYS A 238 -26.00 1.68 5.82
C LYS A 238 -24.67 1.04 5.45
N GLU A 239 -23.80 1.76 4.74
CA GLU A 239 -22.49 1.26 4.33
C GLU A 239 -21.40 1.40 5.41
N GLU A 240 -21.61 2.30 6.36
CA GLU A 240 -20.92 2.36 7.64
C GLU A 240 -21.43 1.25 8.57
N TYR A 241 -22.75 1.07 8.70
CA TYR A 241 -23.35 0.04 9.56
C TYR A 241 -22.90 -1.37 9.15
N ARG A 242 -23.01 -1.70 7.85
CA ARG A 242 -22.49 -2.96 7.27
C ARG A 242 -20.99 -3.13 7.47
N LEU A 243 -20.22 -2.04 7.36
CA LEU A 243 -18.78 -2.08 7.62
C LEU A 243 -18.50 -2.35 9.11
N CYS A 244 -19.17 -1.68 10.05
CA CYS A 244 -19.05 -1.92 11.48
C CYS A 244 -19.38 -3.38 11.84
N LEU A 245 -20.47 -3.95 11.29
CA LEU A 245 -20.80 -5.37 11.48
C LEU A 245 -19.68 -6.29 10.97
N ARG A 246 -19.13 -6.03 9.78
CA ARG A 246 -18.04 -6.83 9.22
C ARG A 246 -16.73 -6.67 10.01
N LEU A 247 -16.40 -5.46 10.46
CA LEU A 247 -15.25 -5.20 11.33
C LEU A 247 -15.39 -5.97 12.65
N HIS A 248 -16.58 -5.95 13.28
CA HIS A 248 -16.83 -6.69 14.52
C HIS A 248 -16.75 -8.22 14.34
N ARG A 249 -17.16 -8.75 13.19
CA ARG A 249 -17.09 -10.19 12.88
C ARG A 249 -15.64 -10.71 12.75
N GLU A 250 -14.68 -9.86 12.40
CA GLU A 250 -13.24 -10.22 12.34
C GLU A 250 -12.45 -9.73 13.57
N PHE A 251 -12.87 -8.63 14.20
CA PHE A 251 -12.26 -8.01 15.38
C PHE A 251 -13.33 -7.73 16.45
N PRO A 252 -13.88 -8.79 17.08
CA PRO A 252 -14.90 -8.63 18.11
C PRO A 252 -14.33 -7.85 19.29
N PHE A 253 -15.11 -6.88 19.77
CA PHE A 253 -14.77 -6.04 20.92
C PHE A 253 -13.50 -5.18 20.79
N ASP A 254 -13.06 -4.83 19.56
CA ASP A 254 -12.00 -3.84 19.30
C ASP A 254 -12.58 -2.43 19.06
N VAL A 255 -11.99 -1.39 19.66
CA VAL A 255 -12.41 0.02 19.51
C VAL A 255 -12.37 0.52 18.06
N GLY A 256 -11.51 -0.07 17.22
CA GLY A 256 -11.41 0.20 15.79
C GLY A 256 -12.67 -0.10 14.99
N VAL A 257 -13.65 -0.82 15.54
CA VAL A 257 -14.96 -1.00 14.90
C VAL A 257 -15.72 0.33 14.74
N PHE A 258 -15.44 1.35 15.57
CA PHE A 258 -16.02 2.70 15.39
C PHE A 258 -15.33 3.54 14.29
N ALA A 259 -14.23 3.07 13.71
CA ALA A 259 -13.46 3.82 12.70
C ALA A 259 -14.24 4.25 11.43
N PRO A 260 -15.27 3.54 10.94
CA PRO A 260 -16.09 4.01 9.82
C PRO A 260 -16.78 5.36 10.05
N PHE A 261 -16.98 5.76 11.31
CA PHE A 261 -17.56 7.05 11.71
C PHE A 261 -16.51 8.17 11.86
N LEU A 262 -15.22 7.83 11.81
CA LEU A 262 -14.09 8.73 12.05
C LEU A 262 -13.24 8.93 10.80
N LEU A 263 -13.10 7.88 9.98
CA LEU A 263 -12.21 7.83 8.82
C LEU A 263 -12.98 7.75 7.50
N THR A 264 -12.42 8.38 6.47
CA THR A 264 -13.02 8.39 5.13
C THR A 264 -12.90 7.01 4.49
N LYS A 265 -14.04 6.43 4.08
CA LYS A 265 -14.13 5.16 3.34
C LYS A 265 -13.87 5.40 1.86
N HIS A 266 -12.80 4.81 1.34
CA HIS A 266 -12.47 4.81 -0.08
C HIS A 266 -12.77 3.45 -0.70
N VAL A 267 -13.51 3.45 -1.82
CA VAL A 267 -13.49 2.34 -2.78
C VAL A 267 -12.74 2.84 -4.02
N LEU A 268 -11.63 2.20 -4.34
CA LEU A 268 -10.81 2.47 -5.52
C LEU A 268 -11.22 1.50 -6.64
N LYS A 269 -11.33 2.00 -7.87
CA LYS A 269 -11.49 1.17 -9.07
C LYS A 269 -10.12 0.69 -9.57
N PRO A 270 -10.02 -0.45 -10.28
CA PRO A 270 -8.76 -0.89 -10.91
C PRO A 270 -8.04 0.22 -11.69
N GLY A 271 -6.81 0.53 -11.32
CA GLY A 271 -5.99 1.63 -11.86
C GLY A 271 -6.11 2.97 -11.12
N GLU A 272 -7.11 3.17 -10.26
CA GLU A 272 -7.13 4.31 -9.32
C GLU A 272 -6.11 4.07 -8.20
N ALA A 273 -5.44 5.14 -7.77
CA ALA A 273 -4.42 5.09 -6.73
C ALA A 273 -4.74 6.01 -5.55
N LEU A 274 -4.19 5.66 -4.39
CA LEU A 274 -4.33 6.38 -3.13
C LEU A 274 -2.95 6.54 -2.49
N PHE A 275 -2.55 7.78 -2.23
CA PHE A 275 -1.35 8.09 -1.46
C PHE A 275 -1.71 8.26 0.02
N THR A 276 -0.90 7.64 0.87
CA THR A 276 -0.97 7.70 2.33
C THR A 276 0.28 8.40 2.85
N GLY A 277 0.12 9.65 3.29
CA GLY A 277 1.24 10.43 3.85
C GLY A 277 1.56 10.02 5.29
N ALA A 278 2.79 10.34 5.73
CA ALA A 278 3.17 10.20 7.14
C ALA A 278 2.16 10.89 8.08
N ASN A 279 2.02 10.32 9.28
CA ASN A 279 1.07 10.72 10.31
C ASN A 279 -0.43 10.63 9.88
N THR A 280 -0.78 9.84 8.85
CA THR A 280 -2.17 9.62 8.39
C THR A 280 -2.72 8.28 8.86
N LEU A 281 -3.88 8.29 9.55
CA LEU A 281 -4.56 7.08 10.00
C LEU A 281 -5.28 6.37 8.84
N HIS A 282 -5.04 5.07 8.67
CA HIS A 282 -5.59 4.27 7.56
C HIS A 282 -5.69 2.78 7.90
N ALA A 283 -6.44 2.02 7.09
CA ALA A 283 -6.54 0.56 7.11
C ALA A 283 -7.02 0.04 5.74
N TYR A 284 -6.35 -0.98 5.19
CA TYR A 284 -6.86 -1.71 4.02
C TYR A 284 -7.89 -2.75 4.46
N LEU A 285 -9.02 -2.84 3.75
CA LEU A 285 -10.19 -3.62 4.17
C LEU A 285 -10.42 -4.88 3.31
N PHE A 286 -10.31 -4.76 1.99
CA PHE A 286 -10.55 -5.86 1.05
C PHE A 286 -10.02 -5.54 -0.37
N GLY A 287 -9.59 -6.57 -1.11
CA GLY A 287 -9.23 -6.51 -2.53
C GLY A 287 -7.74 -6.71 -2.83
N ASP A 288 -7.40 -6.77 -4.11
CA ASP A 288 -6.02 -6.81 -4.61
C ASP A 288 -5.50 -5.42 -5.00
N CYS A 289 -4.23 -5.12 -4.68
CA CYS A 289 -3.57 -3.88 -5.09
C CYS A 289 -2.05 -4.06 -5.28
N VAL A 290 -1.46 -3.12 -6.01
CA VAL A 290 -0.02 -2.80 -5.91
C VAL A 290 0.17 -1.87 -4.71
N GLU A 291 1.19 -2.11 -3.91
CA GLU A 291 1.68 -1.16 -2.89
C GLU A 291 3.12 -0.79 -3.21
N VAL A 292 3.49 0.48 -3.05
CA VAL A 292 4.87 0.87 -2.81
C VAL A 292 4.96 1.62 -1.50
N MET A 293 6.02 1.36 -0.74
CA MET A 293 6.35 2.02 0.51
C MET A 293 7.83 2.41 0.51
N ALA A 294 8.19 3.44 1.26
CA ALA A 294 9.60 3.62 1.65
C ALA A 294 10.03 2.45 2.55
N CYS A 295 11.32 2.08 2.54
CA CYS A 295 11.84 1.01 3.38
C CYS A 295 11.79 1.40 4.88
N SER A 296 10.80 0.86 5.59
CA SER A 296 10.58 1.01 7.03
C SER A 296 9.59 -0.05 7.56
N ASP A 297 9.81 -0.55 8.77
CA ASP A 297 8.90 -1.43 9.53
C ASP A 297 8.14 -0.68 10.66
N ASN A 298 8.24 0.65 10.72
CA ASN A 298 7.59 1.47 11.75
C ASN A 298 6.06 1.54 11.60
N VAL A 299 5.31 1.05 12.60
CA VAL A 299 3.83 1.02 12.58
C VAL A 299 3.24 1.33 13.96
N ILE A 300 2.59 2.49 14.09
CA ILE A 300 1.80 2.90 15.26
C ILE A 300 0.34 2.47 15.00
N ARG A 301 -0.33 1.81 15.96
CA ARG A 301 -1.66 1.18 15.73
C ARG A 301 -2.79 1.85 16.51
N GLY A 302 -3.92 2.03 15.83
CA GLY A 302 -5.15 2.65 16.37
C GLY A 302 -6.38 1.75 16.47
N GLY A 303 -6.27 0.45 16.17
CA GLY A 303 -7.40 -0.49 16.27
C GLY A 303 -7.33 -1.64 15.29
N LEU A 304 -8.39 -2.46 15.27
CA LEU A 304 -8.50 -3.71 14.49
C LEU A 304 -7.25 -4.60 14.68
N THR A 305 -6.84 -4.79 15.94
CA THR A 305 -5.60 -5.53 16.22
C THR A 305 -5.50 -6.06 17.65
N PRO A 306 -5.09 -7.33 17.83
CA PRO A 306 -4.70 -7.86 19.15
C PRO A 306 -3.30 -7.38 19.58
N LYS A 307 -2.54 -6.71 18.70
CA LYS A 307 -1.21 -6.18 19.01
C LYS A 307 -1.31 -4.94 19.92
N PHE A 308 -0.17 -4.60 20.53
CA PHE A 308 0.01 -3.37 21.30
C PHE A 308 -0.37 -2.12 20.47
N LYS A 309 -1.00 -1.16 21.14
CA LYS A 309 -1.51 0.11 20.64
C LYS A 309 -0.99 1.22 21.57
N ASP A 310 -0.06 2.02 21.09
CA ASP A 310 0.48 3.18 21.81
C ASP A 310 -0.47 4.37 21.60
N VAL A 311 -1.51 4.45 22.45
CA VAL A 311 -2.60 5.43 22.28
C VAL A 311 -2.09 6.85 22.49
N ASP A 312 -1.20 7.09 23.45
CA ASP A 312 -0.69 8.44 23.73
C ASP A 312 0.18 8.96 22.57
N LEU A 313 1.05 8.13 21.99
CA LEU A 313 1.83 8.49 20.81
C LEU A 313 0.95 8.66 19.57
N LEU A 314 -0.03 7.77 19.38
CA LEU A 314 -1.02 7.86 18.30
C LEU A 314 -1.75 9.22 18.35
N LEU A 315 -2.23 9.62 19.53
CA LEU A 315 -2.93 10.89 19.71
C LEU A 315 -2.04 12.12 19.48
N GLN A 316 -0.73 12.01 19.74
CA GLN A 316 0.26 13.08 19.54
C GLN A 316 0.73 13.23 18.08
N CYS A 317 0.91 12.13 17.34
CA CYS A 317 1.52 12.17 16.00
C CYS A 317 0.53 12.55 14.90
N LEU A 318 -0.75 12.20 15.03
CA LEU A 318 -1.71 12.19 13.92
C LEU A 318 -2.02 13.55 13.28
N ARG A 319 -2.20 13.51 11.96
CA ARG A 319 -2.82 14.56 11.16
C ARG A 319 -4.34 14.49 11.28
N TYR A 320 -4.91 15.37 12.08
CA TYR A 320 -6.36 15.57 12.18
C TYR A 320 -6.90 16.41 11.02
N ASP A 321 -6.70 15.95 9.78
CA ASP A 321 -7.34 16.52 8.60
C ASP A 321 -7.84 15.45 7.62
N SER A 322 -8.80 15.84 6.78
CA SER A 322 -9.34 15.03 5.69
C SER A 322 -8.47 15.03 4.42
N ARG A 323 -7.25 15.59 4.49
CA ARG A 323 -6.31 15.75 3.37
C ARG A 323 -5.15 14.77 3.39
N GLY A 324 -5.03 13.95 4.43
CA GLY A 324 -4.00 12.90 4.53
C GLY A 324 -4.15 11.80 3.47
N ALA A 325 -5.38 11.56 3.00
CA ALA A 325 -5.71 10.59 1.96
C ALA A 325 -5.91 11.28 0.61
N GLN A 326 -4.97 11.11 -0.33
CA GLN A 326 -5.01 11.79 -1.62
C GLN A 326 -5.11 10.78 -2.77
N ARG A 327 -6.21 10.84 -3.53
CA ARG A 327 -6.38 10.04 -4.74
C ARG A 327 -5.41 10.54 -5.82
N ILE A 328 -4.55 9.65 -6.29
CA ILE A 328 -3.57 9.93 -7.33
C ILE A 328 -4.13 9.43 -8.66
N SER A 329 -4.06 10.28 -9.69
CA SER A 329 -4.40 9.92 -11.07
C SER A 329 -3.10 9.74 -11.87
N GLY A 330 -3.01 8.66 -12.65
CA GLY A 330 -1.88 8.43 -13.55
C GLY A 330 -1.80 9.53 -14.61
N LYS A 331 -0.67 10.22 -14.67
CA LYS A 331 -0.38 11.25 -15.69
C LYS A 331 0.34 10.58 -16.88
N PRO A 332 -0.02 10.86 -18.14
CA PRO A 332 0.81 10.46 -19.28
C PRO A 332 2.25 10.98 -19.10
N LEU A 333 3.25 10.17 -19.44
CA LEU A 333 4.64 10.59 -19.35
C LEU A 333 4.89 11.83 -20.24
N ALA A 334 5.53 12.87 -19.70
CA ALA A 334 5.58 14.21 -20.33
C ALA A 334 6.20 14.25 -21.75
N SER A 335 7.04 13.27 -22.11
CA SER A 335 7.60 13.09 -23.45
C SER A 335 6.63 12.50 -24.47
N GLN A 336 5.48 11.98 -24.02
CA GLN A 336 4.46 11.30 -24.82
C GLN A 336 3.05 11.62 -24.27
N ALA A 337 2.68 12.90 -24.21
CA ALA A 337 1.40 13.35 -23.66
C ALA A 337 0.14 12.72 -24.31
N ASN A 338 0.29 12.11 -25.50
CA ASN A 338 -0.75 11.42 -26.25
C ASN A 338 -0.66 9.88 -26.21
N ASP A 339 0.33 9.28 -25.54
CA ASP A 339 0.46 7.82 -25.43
C ASP A 339 0.01 7.35 -24.04
N ALA A 340 -1.16 6.69 -23.98
CA ALA A 340 -1.72 6.14 -22.75
C ALA A 340 -0.92 4.93 -22.21
N SER A 341 -0.01 4.36 -23.00
CA SER A 341 0.79 3.17 -22.66
C SER A 341 1.73 3.37 -21.46
N PHE A 342 1.99 4.62 -21.05
CA PHE A 342 2.91 4.98 -19.97
C PHE A 342 2.30 5.99 -19.01
N GLN A 343 1.82 5.51 -17.86
CA GLN A 343 1.18 6.31 -16.82
C GLN A 343 2.11 6.45 -15.60
N VAL A 344 2.50 7.68 -15.29
CA VAL A 344 3.30 8.02 -14.11
C VAL A 344 2.39 8.23 -12.91
N LEU A 345 2.72 7.60 -11.79
CA LEU A 345 2.09 7.85 -10.49
C LEU A 345 3.17 8.29 -9.49
N GLU A 346 2.88 9.41 -8.83
CA GLU A 346 3.77 10.14 -7.94
C GLU A 346 3.02 10.56 -6.68
N ALA A 347 3.74 10.62 -5.56
CA ALA A 347 3.23 11.28 -4.36
C ALA A 347 2.94 12.76 -4.63
N PRO A 348 2.01 13.41 -3.90
CA PRO A 348 1.77 14.84 -4.00
C PRO A 348 3.04 15.63 -3.71
N GLU A 349 3.32 16.70 -4.47
CA GLU A 349 4.50 17.57 -4.29
C GLU A 349 4.61 18.09 -2.84
N SER A 350 3.47 18.37 -2.20
CA SER A 350 3.35 18.80 -0.81
C SER A 350 3.75 17.76 0.24
N ALA A 351 3.93 16.49 -0.15
CA ALA A 351 4.42 15.42 0.71
C ALA A 351 5.96 15.25 0.65
N ASN A 352 6.63 15.84 -0.35
CA ASN A 352 8.09 15.80 -0.53
C ASN A 352 8.70 14.37 -0.43
N VAL A 353 8.01 13.37 -0.96
CA VAL A 353 8.49 11.99 -1.02
C VAL A 353 9.43 11.83 -2.21
N THR A 354 10.69 11.50 -1.95
CA THR A 354 11.70 11.21 -2.97
C THR A 354 12.09 9.73 -3.00
N ASP A 355 11.57 8.93 -2.06
CA ASP A 355 11.86 7.51 -1.90
C ASP A 355 11.48 6.70 -3.15
N PHE A 356 10.33 6.99 -3.76
CA PHE A 356 9.81 6.24 -4.93
C PHE A 356 9.07 7.09 -5.98
N ARG A 357 8.95 6.52 -7.18
CA ARG A 357 8.10 6.90 -8.31
C ARG A 357 7.62 5.61 -8.98
N ILE A 358 6.34 5.51 -9.35
CA ILE A 358 5.83 4.38 -10.13
C ILE A 358 5.56 4.79 -11.58
N VAL A 359 5.91 3.93 -12.51
CA VAL A 359 5.39 3.95 -13.88
C VAL A 359 4.59 2.66 -14.12
N LYS A 360 3.31 2.80 -14.42
CA LYS A 360 2.50 1.74 -15.02
C LYS A 360 2.77 1.75 -16.52
N VAL A 361 3.23 0.60 -17.03
CA VAL A 361 3.38 0.29 -18.45
C VAL A 361 2.20 -0.59 -18.85
N GLU A 362 1.52 -0.24 -19.94
CA GLU A 362 0.40 -1.01 -20.50
C GLU A 362 0.57 -1.08 -22.02
N VAL A 363 0.77 -2.29 -22.56
CA VAL A 363 1.02 -2.50 -23.98
C VAL A 363 -0.04 -3.44 -24.56
N GLU A 364 -0.84 -2.92 -25.47
CA GLU A 364 -1.83 -3.65 -26.26
C GLU A 364 -1.25 -4.94 -26.86
N ALA A 365 -2.03 -6.03 -26.89
CA ALA A 365 -1.56 -7.33 -27.35
C ALA A 365 -1.07 -7.31 -28.81
N GLY A 366 0.11 -7.91 -29.06
CA GLY A 366 0.81 -7.84 -30.34
C GLY A 366 1.43 -6.46 -30.63
N GLY A 367 1.20 -5.49 -29.74
CA GLY A 367 1.79 -4.18 -29.78
C GLY A 367 3.22 -4.19 -29.28
N LYS A 368 4.06 -3.38 -29.93
CA LYS A 368 5.38 -3.01 -29.43
C LYS A 368 5.37 -1.58 -28.90
N ARG A 369 6.08 -1.36 -27.81
CA ARG A 369 6.46 -0.05 -27.27
C ARG A 369 7.93 -0.09 -26.85
N GLU A 370 8.81 0.31 -27.75
CA GLU A 370 9.98 1.07 -27.30
C GLU A 370 9.48 2.24 -26.42
N GLY A 371 10.12 2.64 -25.32
CA GLY A 371 11.43 2.25 -24.83
C GLY A 371 11.72 2.66 -23.38
N VAL A 372 12.17 3.90 -23.19
CA VAL A 372 13.35 4.16 -22.34
C VAL A 372 13.04 4.51 -20.88
N VAL A 373 12.94 3.51 -20.00
CA VAL A 373 12.90 3.72 -18.53
C VAL A 373 14.28 4.11 -17.97
N MET A 374 14.78 5.30 -18.32
CA MET A 374 16.07 5.82 -17.85
C MET A 374 16.03 6.23 -16.37
N SER A 375 16.36 5.33 -15.45
CA SER A 375 16.66 5.71 -14.08
C SER A 375 18.05 6.33 -13.96
N LYS A 376 18.16 7.65 -14.17
CA LYS A 376 19.43 8.38 -14.02
C LYS A 376 19.99 8.40 -12.57
N GLY A 377 19.20 8.00 -11.58
CA GLY A 377 19.54 8.10 -10.15
C GLY A 377 19.03 6.94 -9.29
N GLY A 378 19.02 5.72 -9.83
CA GLY A 378 18.65 4.51 -9.08
C GLY A 378 18.58 3.27 -9.97
N ALA A 379 18.55 2.07 -9.37
CA ALA A 379 18.04 0.89 -10.06
C ALA A 379 16.50 0.93 -10.17
N VAL A 380 15.94 0.15 -11.10
CA VAL A 380 14.49 -0.05 -11.26
C VAL A 380 14.15 -1.51 -11.00
N VAL A 381 13.10 -1.74 -10.22
CA VAL A 381 12.43 -3.05 -10.18
C VAL A 381 11.13 -2.99 -10.98
N GLY A 382 10.79 -4.07 -11.68
CA GLY A 382 9.54 -4.20 -12.40
C GLY A 382 8.82 -5.50 -12.05
N LEU A 383 7.49 -5.47 -12.05
CA LEU A 383 6.63 -6.64 -11.85
C LEU A 383 5.51 -6.67 -12.87
N VAL A 384 5.40 -7.79 -13.60
CA VAL A 384 4.29 -8.06 -14.52
C VAL A 384 3.08 -8.51 -13.72
N VAL A 385 1.96 -7.81 -13.81
CA VAL A 385 0.71 -8.21 -13.14
C VAL A 385 -0.28 -8.91 -14.07
N GLN A 386 -0.13 -8.72 -15.38
CA GLN A 386 -1.08 -9.20 -16.39
C GLN A 386 -0.39 -9.35 -17.76
N GLY A 387 -0.90 -10.29 -18.57
CA GLY A 387 -0.45 -10.53 -19.94
C GLY A 387 0.82 -11.37 -20.05
N TYR A 388 1.35 -11.44 -21.27
CA TYR A 388 2.62 -12.08 -21.58
C TYR A 388 3.36 -11.26 -22.64
N GLY A 389 4.68 -11.19 -22.52
CA GLY A 389 5.49 -10.45 -23.47
C GLY A 389 6.98 -10.49 -23.16
N LYS A 390 7.66 -9.39 -23.43
CA LYS A 390 9.12 -9.29 -23.38
C LYS A 390 9.55 -7.89 -22.95
N VAL A 391 10.67 -7.81 -22.24
CA VAL A 391 11.44 -6.57 -22.06
C VAL A 391 12.83 -6.72 -22.68
N SER A 392 13.32 -5.69 -23.37
CA SER A 392 14.64 -5.73 -24.02
C SER A 392 15.45 -4.46 -23.74
N SER A 393 16.72 -4.63 -23.38
CA SER A 393 17.73 -3.59 -23.37
C SER A 393 18.63 -3.67 -24.61
N SER A 394 19.61 -2.77 -24.68
CA SER A 394 20.66 -2.76 -25.71
C SER A 394 21.52 -4.04 -25.73
N ALA A 395 21.58 -4.79 -24.62
CA ALA A 395 22.50 -5.91 -24.42
C ALA A 395 21.81 -7.23 -24.01
N SER A 396 20.53 -7.21 -23.65
CA SER A 396 19.82 -8.38 -23.11
C SER A 396 18.32 -8.31 -23.35
N SER A 397 17.62 -9.42 -23.23
CA SER A 397 16.16 -9.46 -23.37
C SER A 397 15.58 -10.59 -22.52
N LEU A 398 14.49 -10.31 -21.81
CA LEU A 398 13.88 -11.20 -20.81
C LEU A 398 12.40 -11.39 -21.14
N SER A 399 11.96 -12.65 -21.14
CA SER A 399 10.53 -13.00 -21.23
C SER A 399 9.81 -12.58 -19.95
N LEU A 400 8.63 -11.96 -20.14
CA LEU A 400 7.76 -11.40 -19.13
C LEU A 400 6.41 -12.14 -19.09
N PRO A 401 6.35 -13.35 -18.51
CA PRO A 401 5.07 -13.93 -18.09
C PRO A 401 4.47 -13.11 -16.94
N THR A 402 3.14 -13.13 -16.82
CA THR A 402 2.42 -12.69 -15.62
C THR A 402 3.09 -13.22 -14.34
N GLY A 403 3.34 -12.33 -13.39
CA GLY A 403 4.06 -12.59 -12.14
C GLY A 403 5.58 -12.43 -12.20
N CYS A 404 6.19 -12.29 -13.38
CA CYS A 404 7.64 -12.12 -13.50
C CYS A 404 8.09 -10.79 -12.88
N ALA A 405 8.98 -10.87 -11.88
CA ALA A 405 9.71 -9.73 -11.36
C ALA A 405 11.11 -9.65 -11.99
N PHE A 406 11.60 -8.42 -12.19
CA PHE A 406 12.90 -8.17 -12.81
C PHE A 406 13.59 -6.92 -12.22
N LEU A 407 14.92 -6.91 -12.30
CA LEU A 407 15.81 -5.81 -11.90
C LEU A 407 16.51 -5.25 -13.13
N VAL A 408 16.56 -3.91 -13.19
CA VAL A 408 17.21 -3.14 -14.24
C VAL A 408 18.23 -2.20 -13.59
N PRO A 409 19.52 -2.30 -13.96
CA PRO A 409 20.56 -1.39 -13.48
C PRO A 409 20.29 0.08 -13.83
N ALA A 410 20.89 0.99 -13.07
CA ALA A 410 20.81 2.43 -13.32
C ALA A 410 21.28 2.81 -14.73
N GLY A 411 20.54 3.72 -15.38
CA GLY A 411 20.87 4.22 -16.72
C GLY A 411 20.70 3.22 -17.87
N VAL A 412 20.03 2.08 -17.65
CA VAL A 412 19.75 1.11 -18.72
C VAL A 412 18.49 1.49 -19.50
N SER A 413 18.60 1.47 -20.83
CA SER A 413 17.48 1.66 -21.75
C SER A 413 16.66 0.36 -21.85
N LEU A 414 15.33 0.48 -21.78
CA LEU A 414 14.38 -0.63 -21.95
C LEU A 414 13.58 -0.51 -23.27
N SER A 415 12.72 -1.50 -23.50
CA SER A 415 11.64 -1.57 -24.49
C SER A 415 10.72 -2.74 -24.14
N PHE A 416 9.42 -2.59 -24.38
CA PHE A 416 8.40 -3.58 -24.04
C PHE A 416 7.64 -4.04 -25.28
N GLU A 417 7.26 -5.31 -25.30
CA GLU A 417 6.60 -5.96 -26.44
C GLU A 417 5.60 -6.99 -25.89
N ALA A 418 4.32 -6.85 -26.21
CA ALA A 418 3.27 -7.79 -25.82
C ALA A 418 3.06 -8.82 -26.93
N GLU A 419 2.87 -10.10 -26.59
CA GLU A 419 2.58 -11.12 -27.60
C GLU A 419 1.11 -11.04 -28.05
N GLY A 420 0.84 -11.27 -29.34
CA GLY A 420 -0.48 -11.02 -29.94
C GLY A 420 -1.52 -12.12 -29.71
N GLU A 421 -1.06 -13.36 -29.55
CA GLU A 421 -1.91 -14.53 -29.32
C GLU A 421 -1.45 -15.26 -28.06
N ALA A 422 -2.40 -15.72 -27.26
CA ALA A 422 -2.12 -16.64 -26.16
C ALA A 422 -1.71 -18.00 -26.74
N THR A 423 -0.40 -18.22 -26.92
CA THR A 423 0.12 -19.44 -27.56
C THR A 423 -0.45 -20.70 -26.89
N THR A 424 -1.05 -21.58 -27.69
CA THR A 424 -1.91 -22.70 -27.26
C THR A 424 -1.17 -23.85 -26.58
N ASN A 425 0.11 -23.64 -26.22
CA ASN A 425 0.86 -24.48 -25.30
C ASN A 425 0.27 -24.34 -23.90
N GLY A 426 -0.65 -25.24 -23.53
CA GLY A 426 -1.48 -25.22 -22.32
C GLY A 426 -0.75 -25.27 -20.98
N ARG A 427 0.01 -24.21 -20.67
CA ARG A 427 0.72 -23.94 -19.41
C ARG A 427 0.61 -22.46 -18.97
N ASN A 428 0.40 -21.53 -19.91
CA ASN A 428 0.51 -20.08 -19.69
C ASN A 428 -0.83 -19.30 -19.72
N SER A 429 -1.97 -19.98 -19.75
CA SER A 429 -3.33 -19.40 -19.66
C SER A 429 -4.11 -20.22 -18.63
N PRO A 430 -4.82 -19.61 -17.65
CA PRO A 430 -6.13 -19.01 -17.96
C PRO A 430 -6.56 -17.80 -17.07
N PHE A 431 -5.65 -17.02 -16.47
CA PHE A 431 -6.04 -15.96 -15.51
C PHE A 431 -5.25 -14.65 -15.68
N LEU A 432 -5.94 -13.54 -15.96
CA LEU A 432 -6.18 -12.42 -15.01
C LEU A 432 -6.74 -11.18 -15.74
N TYR A 433 -7.76 -10.56 -15.12
CA TYR A 433 -8.29 -9.20 -15.33
C TYR A 433 -8.28 -8.64 -16.76
N SER A 434 -9.44 -8.65 -17.44
CA SER A 434 -9.68 -7.68 -18.51
C SER A 434 -9.50 -6.23 -18.02
N GLN A 435 -9.05 -5.34 -18.89
CA GLN A 435 -9.32 -3.90 -18.76
C GLN A 435 -10.30 -3.51 -19.88
N PRO A 436 -11.45 -2.86 -19.57
CA PRO A 436 -11.98 -2.62 -18.22
C PRO A 436 -12.28 -3.93 -17.48
N TYR A 437 -12.19 -3.89 -16.14
CA TYR A 437 -12.50 -5.02 -15.25
C TYR A 437 -13.97 -5.43 -15.41
N ASP A 438 -14.24 -6.55 -16.10
CA ASP A 438 -15.56 -7.18 -16.00
C ASP A 438 -15.62 -8.03 -14.74
N GLY A 439 -16.29 -7.49 -13.73
CA GLY A 439 -16.53 -8.21 -12.47
C GLY A 439 -17.25 -9.54 -12.66
N LYS A 440 -17.98 -9.75 -13.77
CA LYS A 440 -18.63 -11.04 -14.07
C LYS A 440 -17.63 -12.14 -14.37
N GLU A 441 -16.53 -11.85 -15.07
CA GLU A 441 -15.47 -12.83 -15.34
C GLU A 441 -14.83 -13.27 -14.02
N HIS A 442 -14.52 -12.31 -13.13
CA HIS A 442 -13.96 -12.61 -11.82
C HIS A 442 -14.93 -13.43 -10.94
N LEU A 443 -16.23 -13.10 -10.93
CA LEU A 443 -17.23 -13.87 -10.18
C LEU A 443 -17.40 -15.29 -10.76
N SER A 444 -17.50 -15.43 -12.08
CA SER A 444 -17.61 -16.73 -12.74
C SER A 444 -16.38 -17.61 -12.50
N ARG A 445 -15.17 -17.02 -12.39
CA ARG A 445 -13.96 -17.71 -11.92
C ARG A 445 -14.11 -18.24 -10.50
N LEU A 446 -14.68 -17.46 -9.57
CA LEU A 446 -14.92 -17.90 -8.19
C LEU A 446 -15.95 -19.04 -8.15
N GLU A 447 -17.02 -18.97 -8.95
CA GLU A 447 -18.01 -20.05 -9.09
C GLU A 447 -17.40 -21.32 -9.68
N GLY A 448 -16.57 -21.20 -10.72
CA GLY A 448 -15.85 -22.33 -11.31
C GLY A 448 -14.91 -23.00 -10.31
N LEU A 449 -14.24 -22.23 -9.45
CA LEU A 449 -13.46 -22.77 -8.34
C LEU A 449 -14.38 -23.50 -7.33
N ILE A 450 -15.46 -22.88 -6.85
CA ILE A 450 -16.43 -23.50 -5.93
C ILE A 450 -16.92 -24.86 -6.46
N GLN A 451 -17.24 -24.95 -7.75
CA GLN A 451 -17.70 -26.19 -8.41
C GLN A 451 -16.63 -27.30 -8.49
N MET A 452 -15.33 -26.96 -8.50
CA MET A 452 -14.24 -27.95 -8.57
C MET A 452 -13.96 -28.69 -7.25
N GLY A 453 -14.67 -28.38 -6.16
CA GLY A 453 -14.73 -29.21 -4.95
C GLY A 453 -13.44 -29.30 -4.11
N GLY A 454 -12.39 -28.55 -4.45
CA GLY A 454 -11.10 -28.56 -3.76
C GLY A 454 -10.97 -27.56 -2.60
N PHE A 455 -12.05 -26.88 -2.21
CA PHE A 455 -12.01 -25.66 -1.41
C PHE A 455 -13.06 -25.66 -0.30
N SER A 456 -12.83 -24.89 0.76
CA SER A 456 -13.92 -24.50 1.66
C SER A 456 -14.84 -23.55 0.92
N ALA A 457 -16.04 -24.01 0.54
CA ALA A 457 -17.02 -23.21 -0.20
C ALA A 457 -17.27 -21.86 0.50
N SER A 458 -17.37 -21.86 1.83
CA SER A 458 -17.54 -20.66 2.68
C SER A 458 -16.44 -19.59 2.55
N ALA A 459 -15.23 -19.95 2.10
CA ALA A 459 -14.15 -19.00 1.88
C ALA A 459 -14.28 -18.32 0.50
N ALA A 460 -14.53 -19.10 -0.55
CA ALA A 460 -14.76 -18.57 -1.89
C ALA A 460 -16.07 -17.79 -1.99
N GLU A 461 -17.16 -18.26 -1.38
CA GLU A 461 -18.46 -17.55 -1.36
C GLU A 461 -18.35 -16.21 -0.60
N ARG A 462 -17.52 -16.14 0.45
CA ARG A 462 -17.25 -14.88 1.16
C ARG A 462 -16.51 -13.88 0.26
N VAL A 463 -15.46 -14.33 -0.42
CA VAL A 463 -14.71 -13.50 -1.40
C VAL A 463 -15.64 -13.03 -2.52
N LYS A 464 -16.50 -13.93 -3.02
CA LYS A 464 -17.51 -13.64 -4.05
C LYS A 464 -18.49 -12.56 -3.61
N GLY A 465 -19.14 -12.73 -2.46
CA GLY A 465 -20.12 -11.78 -1.93
C GLY A 465 -19.54 -10.40 -1.63
N GLU A 466 -18.26 -10.31 -1.25
CA GLU A 466 -17.56 -9.04 -1.09
C GLU A 466 -17.26 -8.35 -2.43
N TYR A 467 -16.87 -9.09 -3.47
CA TYR A 467 -16.76 -8.53 -4.83
C TYR A 467 -18.13 -8.14 -5.41
N GLU A 468 -19.20 -8.91 -5.19
CA GLU A 468 -20.58 -8.55 -5.57
C GLU A 468 -21.05 -7.27 -4.87
N ARG A 469 -20.68 -7.07 -3.59
CA ARG A 469 -20.94 -5.83 -2.87
C ARG A 469 -20.15 -4.65 -3.46
N LEU A 470 -18.86 -4.83 -3.75
CA LEU A 470 -18.02 -3.76 -4.30
C LEU A 470 -18.36 -3.39 -5.76
N GLN A 471 -18.87 -4.32 -6.56
CA GLN A 471 -19.35 -4.02 -7.93
C GLN A 471 -20.45 -2.95 -7.96
N LYS A 472 -21.23 -2.80 -6.88
CA LYS A 472 -22.26 -1.74 -6.77
C LYS A 472 -21.70 -0.32 -6.74
N PHE A 473 -20.40 -0.16 -6.47
CA PHE A 473 -19.68 1.12 -6.47
C PHE A 473 -18.89 1.35 -7.77
N LEU A 474 -18.84 0.36 -8.66
CA LEU A 474 -18.37 0.56 -10.02
C LEU A 474 -19.51 1.14 -10.87
N PRO A 475 -19.23 2.08 -11.79
CA PRO A 475 -20.23 2.49 -12.76
C PRO A 475 -20.63 1.29 -13.61
N VAL A 476 -21.94 1.12 -13.87
CA VAL A 476 -22.44 0.13 -14.82
C VAL A 476 -22.11 0.61 -16.24
N GLY A 477 -20.85 0.40 -16.64
CA GLY A 477 -20.33 0.70 -17.97
C GLY A 477 -20.98 -0.23 -18.99
N GLY A 478 -22.10 0.22 -19.58
CA GLY A 478 -22.82 -0.49 -20.63
C GLY A 478 -22.02 -0.56 -21.93
N MET A 479 -21.03 -1.44 -21.99
CA MET A 479 -20.27 -1.73 -23.21
C MET A 479 -20.88 -2.93 -23.95
N ASN A 480 -21.55 -2.65 -25.07
CA ASN A 480 -21.86 -3.65 -26.10
C ASN A 480 -20.61 -3.97 -26.94
N GLY A 481 -19.49 -4.26 -26.26
CA GLY A 481 -18.29 -4.84 -26.85
C GLY A 481 -18.20 -6.30 -26.42
N GLY A 482 -18.10 -7.22 -27.38
CA GLY A 482 -17.71 -8.58 -27.05
C GLY A 482 -16.30 -8.62 -26.47
N ALA A 483 -15.94 -9.70 -25.77
CA ALA A 483 -14.57 -9.91 -25.31
C ALA A 483 -13.58 -9.68 -26.47
N PRO A 484 -12.51 -8.88 -26.27
CA PRO A 484 -11.62 -8.49 -27.35
C PRO A 484 -11.03 -9.73 -28.02
N SER A 485 -11.16 -9.84 -29.34
CA SER A 485 -10.73 -11.01 -30.12
C SER A 485 -9.22 -11.03 -30.38
N GLY A 486 -8.43 -10.56 -29.43
CA GLY A 486 -6.96 -10.52 -29.42
C GLY A 486 -6.45 -10.85 -28.01
N GLY A 487 -5.13 -10.94 -27.83
CA GLY A 487 -4.54 -11.25 -26.52
C GLY A 487 -4.85 -10.23 -25.42
N LEU A 488 -4.50 -10.57 -24.18
CA LEU A 488 -4.50 -9.63 -23.06
C LEU A 488 -3.32 -8.65 -23.19
N PRO A 489 -3.49 -7.36 -22.86
CA PRO A 489 -2.38 -6.41 -22.82
C PRO A 489 -1.36 -6.80 -21.75
N LEU A 490 -0.09 -6.50 -22.01
CA LEU A 490 1.00 -6.64 -21.05
C LEU A 490 0.96 -5.45 -20.08
N VAL A 491 0.70 -5.71 -18.79
CA VAL A 491 0.70 -4.68 -17.75
C VAL A 491 1.84 -4.92 -16.76
N VAL A 492 2.72 -3.92 -16.62
CA VAL A 492 3.91 -3.95 -15.77
C VAL A 492 3.95 -2.71 -14.90
N TYR A 493 4.20 -2.89 -13.60
CA TYR A 493 4.50 -1.78 -12.70
C TYR A 493 6.00 -1.72 -12.46
N CYS A 494 6.61 -0.60 -12.84
CA CYS A 494 8.03 -0.31 -12.64
C CYS A 494 8.21 0.76 -11.56
N VAL A 495 9.14 0.54 -10.62
CA VAL A 495 9.42 1.47 -9.52
C VAL A 495 10.87 1.95 -9.60
N SER A 496 11.05 3.26 -9.45
CA SER A 496 12.36 3.94 -9.41
C SER A 496 12.40 4.94 -8.24
N VAL A 497 13.56 5.53 -7.96
CA VAL A 497 13.69 6.63 -6.99
C VAL A 497 12.91 7.86 -7.47
N GLY A 498 12.26 8.56 -6.55
CA GLY A 498 11.55 9.81 -6.80
C GLY A 498 12.46 10.93 -7.30
N GLY A 499 11.89 11.89 -8.04
CA GLY A 499 12.66 12.99 -8.66
C GLY A 499 13.63 12.59 -9.77
N THR A 500 13.74 11.31 -10.13
CA THR A 500 14.58 10.89 -11.27
C THR A 500 13.85 11.11 -12.61
N ASP A 501 14.48 11.83 -13.53
CA ASP A 501 13.96 12.00 -14.90
C ASP A 501 13.99 10.67 -15.66
N ILE A 502 12.83 10.04 -15.83
CA ILE A 502 12.63 8.93 -16.77
C ILE A 502 12.59 9.50 -18.19
N VAL A 503 13.76 9.91 -18.70
CA VAL A 503 13.90 10.55 -20.02
C VAL A 503 13.83 9.52 -21.14
N TRP A 504 12.81 9.66 -21.97
CA TRP A 504 12.68 8.90 -23.19
C TRP A 504 13.41 9.53 -24.37
N GLN A 505 14.46 8.86 -24.85
CA GLN A 505 15.15 9.24 -26.08
C GLN A 505 14.51 8.58 -27.31
N HIS A 506 13.44 9.19 -27.84
CA HIS A 506 13.16 9.01 -29.27
C HIS A 506 14.30 9.67 -30.07
N ARG A 507 14.91 8.92 -31.00
CA ARG A 507 15.98 9.36 -31.93
C ARG A 507 17.34 9.68 -31.28
N GLY A 508 18.00 8.64 -30.75
CA GLY A 508 19.34 8.72 -30.14
C GLY A 508 20.46 9.36 -31.00
N ILE A 509 20.33 9.44 -32.34
CA ILE A 509 21.32 10.10 -33.21
C ILE A 509 21.46 11.60 -32.88
N ALA A 510 20.35 12.32 -32.70
CA ALA A 510 20.39 13.77 -32.45
C ALA A 510 21.03 14.11 -31.10
N ILE A 511 20.71 13.33 -30.07
CA ILE A 511 21.25 13.52 -28.71
C ILE A 511 22.69 13.04 -28.62
N PHE A 512 23.07 11.96 -29.31
CA PHE A 512 24.46 11.52 -29.41
C PHE A 512 25.34 12.56 -30.12
N LEU A 513 24.85 13.17 -31.21
CA LEU A 513 25.53 14.29 -31.86
C LEU A 513 25.62 15.52 -30.96
N TYR A 514 24.54 15.92 -30.27
CA TYR A 514 24.57 17.03 -29.31
C TYR A 514 25.59 16.79 -28.19
N TRP A 515 25.59 15.62 -27.56
CA TRP A 515 26.51 15.30 -26.46
C TRP A 515 27.96 15.16 -26.93
N THR A 516 28.19 14.67 -28.15
CA THR A 516 29.53 14.50 -28.72
C THR A 516 30.12 15.83 -29.22
N LEU A 517 29.31 16.69 -29.86
CA LEU A 517 29.75 17.98 -30.40
C LEU A 517 29.73 19.08 -29.32
N VAL A 518 28.61 19.26 -28.62
CA VAL A 518 28.41 20.39 -27.70
C VAL A 518 29.00 20.12 -26.32
N VAL A 519 28.86 18.89 -25.78
CA VAL A 519 29.36 18.58 -24.41
C VAL A 519 30.80 18.09 -24.41
N LYS A 520 31.27 17.38 -25.45
CA LYS A 520 32.67 16.88 -25.52
C LYS A 520 33.61 17.68 -26.43
N PHE A 521 33.14 18.25 -27.55
CA PHE A 521 34.01 18.94 -28.51
C PHE A 521 34.10 20.45 -28.29
N LEU A 522 33.00 21.15 -28.06
CA LEU A 522 32.99 22.60 -27.85
C LEU A 522 33.92 23.08 -26.71
N PRO A 523 33.99 22.42 -25.53
CA PRO A 523 34.93 22.82 -24.47
C PRO A 523 36.40 22.69 -24.89
N ARG A 524 36.73 21.66 -25.69
CA ARG A 524 38.08 21.49 -26.27
C ARG A 524 38.38 22.55 -27.33
N LEU A 525 37.38 22.92 -28.14
CA LEU A 525 37.51 23.98 -29.14
C LEU A 525 37.70 25.36 -28.48
N ALA A 526 36.92 25.66 -27.44
CA ALA A 526 37.07 26.89 -26.65
C ALA A 526 38.47 27.00 -26.00
N SER A 527 38.97 25.90 -25.41
CA SER A 527 40.33 25.83 -24.84
C SER A 527 41.43 26.02 -25.89
N LEU A 528 41.19 25.67 -27.16
CA LEU A 528 42.09 25.92 -28.28
C LEU A 528 42.07 27.39 -28.70
N LEU A 529 40.87 28.00 -28.76
CA LEU A 529 40.68 29.41 -29.16
C LEU A 529 41.24 30.40 -28.13
N THR A 530 41.20 30.10 -26.82
CA THR A 530 41.89 30.89 -25.80
C THR A 530 43.42 30.91 -25.98
N GLY A 531 43.99 29.89 -26.64
CA GLY A 531 45.42 29.87 -27.01
C GLY A 531 45.82 30.89 -28.09
N PHE A 532 44.84 31.48 -28.79
CA PHE A 532 45.05 32.52 -29.81
C PHE A 532 44.65 33.93 -29.33
N GLY A 533 44.50 34.14 -28.02
CA GLY A 533 44.30 35.48 -27.43
C GLY A 533 42.88 36.05 -27.56
N LEU A 534 41.89 35.23 -27.94
CA LEU A 534 40.47 35.62 -27.91
C LEU A 534 39.91 35.52 -26.47
N PRO A 535 38.96 36.40 -26.08
CA PRO A 535 38.35 36.38 -24.76
C PRO A 535 37.53 35.10 -24.52
N PRO A 536 37.38 34.66 -23.26
CA PRO A 536 36.65 33.43 -22.94
C PRO A 536 35.16 33.53 -23.28
N LEU A 537 34.67 32.55 -24.05
CA LEU A 537 33.25 32.38 -24.35
C LEU A 537 32.57 31.60 -23.22
N GLU A 538 31.74 32.28 -22.41
CA GLU A 538 30.86 31.61 -21.46
C GLU A 538 29.73 30.86 -22.19
N LEU A 539 29.79 29.52 -22.13
CA LEU A 539 28.78 28.62 -22.69
C LEU A 539 27.70 28.31 -21.64
N VAL A 540 26.66 29.15 -21.59
CA VAL A 540 25.44 28.86 -20.83
C VAL A 540 24.69 27.70 -21.49
N GLN A 541 24.27 26.69 -20.72
CA GLN A 541 23.54 25.54 -21.27
C GLN A 541 22.10 25.92 -21.67
N PRO A 542 21.62 25.53 -22.88
CA PRO A 542 20.27 25.86 -23.34
C PRO A 542 19.20 24.94 -22.73
N ASN A 543 17.98 25.46 -22.57
CA ASN A 543 16.81 24.67 -22.20
C ASN A 543 16.32 23.86 -23.43
N PRO A 544 16.22 22.51 -23.37
CA PRO A 544 15.77 21.68 -24.49
C PRO A 544 14.39 22.03 -25.06
N GLN A 545 13.50 22.65 -24.28
CA GLN A 545 12.11 22.90 -24.65
C GLN A 545 11.93 23.99 -25.74
N GLN A 546 12.96 24.80 -26.04
CA GLN A 546 12.83 25.97 -26.92
C GLN A 546 13.20 25.74 -28.40
N PHE A 547 13.54 24.50 -28.78
CA PHE A 547 14.00 24.18 -30.14
C PHE A 547 12.90 23.85 -31.17
N PHE A 548 11.63 23.73 -30.75
CA PHE A 548 10.56 23.24 -31.62
C PHE A 548 9.28 24.07 -31.49
N ILE A 549 8.72 24.47 -32.63
CA ILE A 549 7.33 24.90 -32.77
C ILE A 549 6.49 23.65 -33.12
N GLY A 550 5.21 23.64 -32.76
CA GLY A 550 4.32 22.46 -32.78
C GLY A 550 4.01 21.80 -34.13
N ASP A 551 4.70 22.15 -35.22
CA ASP A 551 4.64 21.44 -36.51
C ASP A 551 5.86 20.52 -36.78
N GLY A 552 6.92 20.61 -35.96
CA GLY A 552 8.12 19.77 -36.07
C GLY A 552 9.22 20.28 -37.03
N SER A 553 9.09 21.48 -37.59
CA SER A 553 10.05 22.06 -38.54
C SER A 553 11.25 22.74 -37.83
N PRO A 554 12.51 22.33 -38.10
CA PRO A 554 13.68 22.99 -37.52
C PRO A 554 14.07 24.25 -38.30
N ARG A 555 14.20 25.40 -37.62
CA ARG A 555 14.87 26.59 -38.15
C ARG A 555 16.23 26.79 -37.47
N PHE A 556 17.31 26.83 -38.26
CA PHE A 556 18.60 27.32 -37.81
C PHE A 556 18.56 28.85 -37.70
N VAL A 557 18.62 29.39 -36.48
CA VAL A 557 18.71 30.83 -36.22
C VAL A 557 19.82 31.07 -35.21
N LEU A 558 20.93 31.66 -35.67
CA LEU A 558 22.09 31.98 -34.83
C LEU A 558 21.93 33.37 -34.20
N CYS A 559 20.99 33.51 -33.25
CA CYS A 559 20.78 34.77 -32.53
C CYS A 559 21.19 34.64 -31.05
N ALA A 560 22.13 35.46 -30.61
CA ALA A 560 22.29 35.77 -29.19
C ALA A 560 21.09 36.59 -28.72
N TRP A 561 20.53 36.27 -27.54
CA TRP A 561 19.36 36.95 -26.99
C TRP A 561 19.58 37.44 -25.56
N ILE A 562 19.12 38.65 -25.31
CA ILE A 562 19.02 39.28 -23.98
C ILE A 562 17.81 38.67 -23.26
N ARG A 563 17.90 38.49 -21.93
CA ARG A 563 16.78 37.98 -21.14
C ARG A 563 15.71 39.05 -20.90
N THR A 564 14.50 38.83 -21.43
CA THR A 564 13.28 39.47 -20.91
C THR A 564 12.67 38.56 -19.83
N VAL A 565 12.28 39.13 -18.69
CA VAL A 565 11.70 38.37 -17.56
C VAL A 565 10.18 38.50 -17.59
N MET A 566 9.48 37.37 -17.60
CA MET A 566 8.01 37.35 -17.49
C MET A 566 7.55 37.42 -16.03
N LYS A 567 6.49 38.18 -15.78
CA LYS A 567 5.87 38.42 -14.46
C LYS A 567 4.45 37.86 -14.46
N LYS A 568 3.92 37.46 -13.29
CA LYS A 568 2.58 36.86 -13.18
C LYS A 568 1.57 37.80 -12.54
N CYS A 569 0.46 38.07 -13.25
CA CYS A 569 -0.52 39.05 -12.80
C CYS A 569 -1.38 38.53 -11.64
N LYS A 570 -1.51 39.33 -10.56
CA LYS A 570 -2.24 38.97 -9.34
C LYS A 570 -3.64 39.62 -9.23
N ARG A 571 -4.14 40.30 -10.27
CA ARG A 571 -5.53 40.78 -10.33
C ARG A 571 -6.52 39.61 -10.55
N HIS A 572 -7.67 39.65 -9.87
CA HIS A 572 -8.67 38.58 -9.91
C HIS A 572 -9.20 38.32 -11.33
N GLY A 573 -9.23 37.06 -11.76
CA GLY A 573 -9.71 36.66 -13.09
C GLY A 573 -8.69 36.76 -14.23
N CYS A 574 -7.56 37.47 -14.08
CA CYS A 574 -6.59 37.64 -15.16
C CYS A 574 -5.72 36.41 -15.40
N GLN A 575 -5.03 35.93 -14.36
CA GLN A 575 -4.09 34.77 -14.33
C GLN A 575 -2.88 34.78 -15.30
N LYS A 576 -2.89 35.58 -16.37
CA LYS A 576 -1.83 35.70 -17.38
C LYS A 576 -0.47 36.09 -16.81
N GLU A 577 0.56 35.63 -17.51
CA GLU A 577 1.94 36.12 -17.43
C GLU A 577 2.21 37.15 -18.53
N TYR A 578 3.10 38.11 -18.28
CA TYR A 578 3.33 39.29 -19.11
C TYR A 578 4.77 39.79 -19.01
N THR A 579 5.30 40.45 -20.04
CA THR A 579 6.53 41.27 -19.93
C THR A 579 6.18 42.74 -19.66
N ASP A 580 7.14 43.56 -19.23
CA ASP A 580 6.90 45.00 -19.06
C ASP A 580 6.56 45.69 -20.39
N ASP A 581 7.12 45.20 -21.51
CA ASP A 581 6.85 45.69 -22.87
C ASP A 581 5.39 45.39 -23.30
N ASP A 582 4.81 44.27 -22.85
CA ASP A 582 3.41 43.93 -23.08
C ASP A 582 2.43 44.72 -22.19
N ASN A 583 2.89 45.40 -21.13
CA ASN A 583 2.03 45.88 -20.03
C ASN A 583 1.38 47.26 -20.28
N HIS A 584 0.60 47.35 -21.35
CA HIS A 584 -0.22 48.51 -21.72
C HIS A 584 -1.52 48.59 -20.91
N ASP A 585 -2.15 49.78 -20.89
CA ASP A 585 -3.26 50.14 -20.00
C ASP A 585 -4.57 49.36 -20.15
N THR A 586 -4.65 48.43 -21.12
CA THR A 586 -5.80 47.54 -21.33
C THR A 586 -5.43 46.04 -21.38
N ALA A 587 -4.15 45.68 -21.17
CA ALA A 587 -3.63 44.32 -21.32
C ALA A 587 -4.27 43.29 -20.36
N CYS A 588 -4.50 43.73 -19.12
CA CYS A 588 -5.12 42.92 -18.07
C CYS A 588 -6.64 43.10 -18.12
N ALA A 589 -7.37 41.99 -18.25
CA ALA A 589 -8.81 41.93 -18.00
C ALA A 589 -9.05 41.22 -16.65
N TYR A 590 -9.84 41.83 -15.77
CA TYR A 590 -9.93 41.40 -14.36
C TYR A 590 -11.24 41.84 -13.67
N HIS A 591 -11.46 41.40 -12.44
CA HIS A 591 -12.48 41.94 -11.53
C HIS A 591 -11.82 42.79 -10.42
N PRO A 592 -12.21 44.07 -10.21
CA PRO A 592 -11.80 44.88 -9.05
C PRO A 592 -12.63 44.56 -7.80
N GLY A 593 -13.78 43.90 -7.98
CA GLY A 593 -14.63 43.44 -6.89
C GLY A 593 -14.11 42.15 -6.24
N TRP A 594 -14.62 41.86 -5.05
CA TRP A 594 -14.29 40.65 -4.29
C TRP A 594 -15.20 39.48 -4.67
N PRO A 595 -14.76 38.22 -4.48
CA PRO A 595 -15.66 37.08 -4.53
C PRO A 595 -16.75 37.19 -3.46
N VAL A 596 -18.00 36.96 -3.85
CA VAL A 596 -19.18 36.92 -2.97
C VAL A 596 -19.85 35.57 -3.15
N PHE A 597 -20.10 34.88 -2.04
CA PHE A 597 -20.68 33.53 -2.01
C PHE A 597 -21.85 33.54 -1.01
N HIS A 598 -23.07 33.25 -1.47
CA HIS A 598 -24.29 33.23 -0.64
C HIS A 598 -25.34 32.31 -1.30
N ASP A 599 -26.04 31.48 -0.52
CA ASP A 599 -27.07 30.52 -1.00
C ASP A 599 -26.67 29.78 -2.28
N LEU A 600 -25.52 29.10 -2.24
CA LEU A 600 -24.86 28.37 -3.34
C LEU A 600 -24.39 29.26 -4.53
N LYS A 601 -24.95 30.45 -4.71
CA LYS A 601 -24.57 31.43 -5.75
C LYS A 601 -23.17 31.98 -5.50
N LYS A 602 -22.44 32.20 -6.58
CA LYS A 602 -21.06 32.70 -6.61
C LYS A 602 -20.99 33.86 -7.60
N SER A 603 -20.55 35.04 -7.15
CA SER A 603 -20.49 36.24 -7.97
C SER A 603 -19.32 37.15 -7.59
N TRP A 604 -19.08 38.19 -8.37
CA TRP A 604 -18.05 39.19 -8.09
C TRP A 604 -18.72 40.50 -7.66
N SER A 605 -18.24 41.16 -6.62
CA SER A 605 -18.86 42.40 -6.12
C SER A 605 -18.77 43.60 -7.08
N CYS A 606 -18.16 43.45 -8.27
CA CYS A 606 -18.20 44.44 -9.36
C CYS A 606 -19.34 44.20 -10.37
N CYS A 607 -19.88 42.99 -10.47
CA CYS A 607 -20.83 42.61 -11.52
C CYS A 607 -21.78 41.52 -11.02
N GLN A 608 -23.08 41.74 -11.18
CA GLN A 608 -24.14 40.87 -10.65
C GLN A 608 -24.30 39.54 -11.42
N THR A 609 -23.31 39.15 -12.22
CA THR A 609 -23.24 37.84 -12.87
C THR A 609 -23.07 36.75 -11.81
N VAL A 610 -23.99 35.79 -11.81
CA VAL A 610 -24.03 34.68 -10.85
C VAL A 610 -23.68 33.38 -11.56
N ALA A 611 -22.81 32.61 -10.93
CA ALA A 611 -22.55 31.21 -11.21
C ALA A 611 -23.04 30.34 -10.05
N TRP A 612 -23.35 29.07 -10.32
CA TRP A 612 -23.89 28.11 -9.35
C TRP A 612 -22.88 27.02 -8.98
N ASP A 613 -21.94 26.68 -9.87
CA ASP A 613 -20.78 25.84 -9.57
C ASP A 613 -19.45 26.63 -9.61
N TRP A 614 -18.35 25.99 -9.21
CA TRP A 614 -17.04 26.65 -9.12
C TRP A 614 -16.35 26.86 -10.46
N ASP A 615 -16.56 25.94 -11.41
CA ASP A 615 -15.95 25.99 -12.73
C ASP A 615 -16.66 27.03 -13.61
N GLU A 616 -17.97 27.19 -13.47
CA GLU A 616 -18.74 28.31 -14.02
C GLU A 616 -18.28 29.64 -13.40
N PHE A 617 -18.09 29.70 -12.07
CA PHE A 617 -17.62 30.91 -11.38
C PHE A 617 -16.25 31.38 -11.87
N MET A 618 -15.32 30.45 -12.06
CA MET A 618 -13.97 30.72 -12.58
C MET A 618 -13.95 31.08 -14.07
N LYS A 619 -15.05 30.86 -14.81
CA LYS A 619 -15.23 31.22 -16.22
C LYS A 619 -16.07 32.49 -16.42
N LEU A 620 -16.54 33.14 -15.36
CA LEU A 620 -17.32 34.38 -15.47
C LEU A 620 -16.51 35.48 -16.19
N PRO A 621 -17.15 36.25 -17.11
CA PRO A 621 -16.45 37.26 -17.88
C PRO A 621 -15.99 38.45 -17.01
N THR A 622 -14.71 38.80 -17.13
CA THR A 622 -14.06 39.86 -16.35
C THR A 622 -14.68 41.24 -16.59
N CYS A 623 -15.06 41.93 -15.50
CA CYS A 623 -15.84 43.18 -15.53
C CYS A 623 -15.02 44.46 -15.80
N ALA A 624 -13.68 44.43 -15.80
CA ALA A 624 -12.82 45.59 -15.98
C ALA A 624 -11.54 45.30 -16.80
N ARG A 625 -10.86 46.36 -17.26
CA ARG A 625 -9.53 46.30 -17.91
C ARG A 625 -8.56 47.32 -17.31
N GLY A 626 -7.26 47.06 -17.43
CA GLY A 626 -6.17 47.88 -16.86
C GLY A 626 -4.79 47.32 -17.18
N LYS A 627 -3.72 47.86 -16.56
CA LYS A 627 -2.39 47.22 -16.54
C LYS A 627 -2.35 45.98 -15.65
N HIS A 628 -1.54 45.00 -16.02
CA HIS A 628 -1.14 43.93 -15.12
C HIS A 628 -0.31 44.49 -13.94
N THR A 629 -0.52 43.91 -12.76
CA THR A 629 0.30 44.17 -11.56
C THR A 629 0.58 42.87 -10.82
N GLU A 630 1.69 42.87 -10.08
CA GLU A 630 2.10 41.83 -9.15
C GLU A 630 1.56 42.03 -7.72
N GLU A 631 0.89 43.14 -7.46
CA GLU A 631 0.31 43.46 -6.15
C GLU A 631 -1.03 42.74 -5.93
N LYS A 632 -1.29 42.33 -4.69
CA LYS A 632 -2.57 41.72 -4.29
C LYS A 632 -3.56 42.80 -3.84
N PRO A 633 -4.83 42.78 -4.28
CA PRO A 633 -5.87 43.66 -3.74
C PRO A 633 -6.06 43.50 -2.22
N GLN A 634 -6.51 44.56 -1.55
CA GLN A 634 -6.83 44.57 -0.11
C GLN A 634 -8.34 44.72 0.13
N ARG A 635 -8.87 44.01 1.14
CA ARG A 635 -10.32 43.86 1.39
C ARG A 635 -10.78 44.69 2.59
N VAL A 636 -11.97 45.29 2.48
CA VAL A 636 -12.66 46.03 3.56
C VAL A 636 -14.05 45.38 3.81
N PRO A 637 -14.51 45.15 5.06
CA PRO A 637 -15.67 44.28 5.33
C PRO A 637 -16.98 45.00 5.77
N ALA A 638 -18.14 44.42 5.40
CA ALA A 638 -19.51 44.65 5.94
C ALA A 638 -20.47 43.48 5.50
N PRO A 639 -21.79 43.40 5.84
CA PRO A 639 -22.36 42.39 6.76
C PRO A 639 -23.39 41.36 6.14
N SER A 640 -24.35 40.80 6.91
CA SER A 640 -24.89 39.42 6.81
C SER A 640 -26.44 39.18 6.65
N SER A 641 -26.86 37.89 6.47
CA SER A 641 -28.20 37.20 6.69
C SER A 641 -29.08 36.79 5.46
N ALA A 642 -29.95 35.73 5.44
CA ALA A 642 -30.11 34.44 6.19
C ALA A 642 -31.27 33.50 5.64
N GLU A 643 -31.30 32.20 6.02
CA GLU A 643 -32.40 31.17 5.91
C GLU A 643 -32.83 30.65 4.48
N ASN A 644 -33.51 29.49 4.20
CA ASN A 644 -34.26 28.48 5.01
C ASN A 644 -34.60 27.08 4.35
N ARG A 645 -34.61 25.96 5.13
CA ARG A 645 -35.53 24.72 5.17
C ARG A 645 -35.88 23.95 3.84
N GLN A 646 -36.54 22.77 3.68
CA GLN A 646 -36.97 21.48 4.37
C GLN A 646 -37.57 20.50 3.28
N ALA A 647 -37.97 19.20 3.37
CA ALA A 647 -37.97 18.03 4.30
C ALA A 647 -38.26 16.66 3.53
N GLY A 648 -38.63 15.53 4.19
CA GLY A 648 -38.90 14.15 3.63
C GLY A 648 -40.40 13.71 3.60
N PRO A 649 -40.84 12.44 3.91
CA PRO A 649 -40.14 11.19 4.33
C PRO A 649 -40.78 9.76 3.96
N ALA A 650 -40.21 8.65 4.51
CA ALA A 650 -40.82 7.36 4.98
C ALA A 650 -41.38 6.25 4.01
N ALA A 651 -41.72 4.98 4.42
CA ALA A 651 -41.09 3.89 5.25
C ALA A 651 -42.08 2.67 5.47
N PHE A 652 -41.62 1.40 5.72
CA PHE A 652 -42.36 0.30 6.46
C PHE A 652 -41.49 -0.96 6.83
N GLN A 653 -42.07 -2.04 7.43
CA GLN A 653 -41.43 -3.19 8.20
C GLN A 653 -42.06 -4.57 7.81
N THR A 654 -41.79 -5.81 8.30
CA THR A 654 -41.11 -6.54 9.46
C THR A 654 -40.54 -7.92 8.94
N PRO A 655 -40.26 -9.08 9.65
CA PRO A 655 -40.22 -9.53 11.09
C PRO A 655 -38.94 -10.37 11.47
N SER A 656 -39.02 -11.51 12.23
CA SER A 656 -37.87 -12.35 12.69
C SER A 656 -38.18 -13.82 13.14
N TYR A 657 -37.13 -14.63 13.47
CA TYR A 657 -37.18 -15.98 14.12
C TYR A 657 -35.93 -16.23 15.05
N PRO A 658 -35.93 -17.20 16.00
CA PRO A 658 -35.01 -17.21 17.17
C PRO A 658 -33.82 -18.21 17.17
N VAL A 659 -32.82 -17.96 18.03
CA VAL A 659 -31.62 -18.81 18.29
C VAL A 659 -31.31 -18.91 19.81
N LYS A 660 -30.40 -19.81 20.22
CA LYS A 660 -30.12 -20.28 21.60
C LYS A 660 -29.56 -19.23 22.60
N THR A 661 -29.55 -19.62 23.88
CA THR A 661 -29.27 -18.78 25.06
C THR A 661 -27.78 -18.55 25.36
N ILE A 662 -27.52 -17.39 26.00
CA ILE A 662 -26.18 -16.83 26.19
C ILE A 662 -25.30 -17.57 27.22
N ASP A 663 -25.92 -18.29 28.17
CA ASP A 663 -25.21 -18.98 29.25
C ASP A 663 -24.39 -20.19 28.79
N GLU A 664 -24.79 -20.85 27.69
CA GLU A 664 -24.01 -21.94 27.08
C GLU A 664 -22.68 -21.38 26.55
N TYR A 665 -22.75 -20.28 25.80
CA TYR A 665 -21.58 -19.57 25.24
C TYR A 665 -20.66 -19.01 26.34
N ASN A 666 -21.26 -18.37 27.36
CA ASN A 666 -20.52 -17.77 28.48
C ASN A 666 -19.82 -18.81 29.37
N ARG A 667 -20.15 -20.10 29.30
CA ARG A 667 -19.37 -21.16 29.96
C ARG A 667 -18.09 -21.48 29.17
N GLU A 668 -18.23 -21.72 27.87
CA GLU A 668 -17.10 -22.12 27.02
C GLU A 668 -15.98 -21.06 26.93
N GLN A 669 -16.30 -19.76 26.96
CA GLN A 669 -15.26 -18.73 26.85
C GLN A 669 -14.38 -18.67 28.10
N ARG A 670 -14.96 -18.77 29.29
CA ARG A 670 -14.21 -18.76 30.56
C ARG A 670 -13.28 -19.97 30.71
N GLU A 671 -13.66 -21.12 30.15
CA GLU A 671 -12.81 -22.31 30.08
C GLU A 671 -11.60 -22.09 29.13
N LYS A 672 -11.81 -21.42 27.98
CA LYS A 672 -10.75 -21.09 27.01
C LYS A 672 -9.77 -20.03 27.55
N GLU A 673 -10.27 -18.97 28.17
CA GLU A 673 -9.45 -17.91 28.79
C GLU A 673 -8.53 -18.44 29.89
N ALA A 674 -9.05 -19.33 30.75
CA ALA A 674 -8.28 -19.94 31.82
C ALA A 674 -7.11 -20.81 31.29
N GLU A 675 -7.32 -21.53 30.19
CA GLU A 675 -6.26 -22.35 29.58
C GLU A 675 -5.20 -21.50 28.84
N ILE A 676 -5.59 -20.38 28.23
CA ILE A 676 -4.65 -19.45 27.59
C ILE A 676 -3.72 -18.84 28.64
N LYS A 677 -4.28 -18.21 29.69
CA LYS A 677 -3.49 -17.57 30.74
C LYS A 677 -2.49 -18.53 31.40
N ARG A 678 -2.89 -19.78 31.62
CA ARG A 678 -1.99 -20.78 32.21
C ARG A 678 -0.80 -21.11 31.30
N LYS A 679 -0.99 -21.13 29.97
CA LYS A 679 0.10 -21.33 29.00
C LYS A 679 1.05 -20.14 28.94
N GLU A 680 0.56 -18.92 29.11
CA GLU A 680 1.39 -17.71 29.18
C GLU A 680 2.26 -17.69 30.46
N GLU A 681 1.68 -18.06 31.61
CA GLU A 681 2.42 -18.22 32.86
C GLU A 681 3.47 -19.35 32.77
N GLU A 682 3.12 -20.49 32.15
CA GLU A 682 4.05 -21.59 31.88
C GLU A 682 5.22 -21.16 30.95
N GLN A 683 4.95 -20.33 29.93
CA GLN A 683 6.00 -19.76 29.04
C GLN A 683 6.91 -18.76 29.75
N GLN A 684 6.38 -17.83 30.53
CA GLN A 684 7.20 -16.86 31.28
C GLN A 684 8.12 -17.55 32.31
N GLN A 685 7.70 -18.70 32.85
CA GLN A 685 8.54 -19.53 33.72
C GLN A 685 9.55 -20.41 32.95
N GLN A 686 9.35 -20.68 31.66
CA GLN A 686 10.37 -21.33 30.82
C GLN A 686 11.54 -20.39 30.48
N ALA A 687 11.28 -19.09 30.25
CA ALA A 687 12.30 -18.10 29.91
C ALA A 687 13.37 -17.86 30.99
N LYS A 688 13.15 -18.30 32.24
CA LYS A 688 14.06 -18.14 33.39
C LYS A 688 14.85 -19.41 33.73
N LYS A 689 15.20 -20.24 32.74
CA LYS A 689 15.87 -21.53 32.98
C LYS A 689 17.17 -21.68 32.18
N LYS A 690 18.20 -22.22 32.82
CA LYS A 690 19.54 -22.51 32.26
C LYS A 690 19.84 -24.03 32.29
N PRO A 691 20.77 -24.55 31.48
CA PRO A 691 21.18 -25.95 31.56
C PRO A 691 21.77 -26.32 32.92
N PHE A 692 21.51 -27.55 33.39
CA PHE A 692 22.22 -28.14 34.51
C PHE A 692 23.61 -28.62 34.07
N VAL A 693 24.63 -27.89 34.51
CA VAL A 693 26.05 -28.18 34.28
C VAL A 693 26.63 -28.84 35.54
N THR A 694 27.36 -29.95 35.37
CA THR A 694 28.05 -30.63 36.48
C THR A 694 29.41 -29.98 36.77
N PRO A 695 30.07 -30.27 37.91
CA PRO A 695 31.39 -29.69 38.23
C PRO A 695 32.49 -29.98 37.19
N GLY A 696 32.30 -31.00 36.33
CA GLY A 696 33.19 -31.31 35.21
C GLY A 696 32.77 -30.69 33.86
N GLY A 697 31.84 -29.74 33.85
CA GLY A 697 31.37 -29.05 32.63
C GLY A 697 30.34 -29.82 31.78
N MET A 698 30.02 -31.07 32.13
CA MET A 698 29.05 -31.88 31.39
C MET A 698 27.60 -31.44 31.64
N HIS A 699 26.75 -31.59 30.64
CA HIS A 699 25.30 -31.43 30.77
C HIS A 699 24.65 -32.76 31.17
N LYS A 700 23.53 -32.73 31.90
CA LYS A 700 22.75 -33.95 32.19
C LYS A 700 21.56 -34.08 31.25
N CYS A 701 21.38 -35.24 30.62
CA CYS A 701 20.28 -35.47 29.68
C CYS A 701 18.94 -35.65 30.41
N CYS A 702 17.87 -35.02 29.92
CA CYS A 702 16.51 -35.12 30.47
C CYS A 702 15.57 -36.08 29.71
N ARG A 703 15.99 -36.64 28.57
CA ARG A 703 15.16 -37.55 27.77
C ARG A 703 14.87 -38.86 28.51
N ALA A 704 13.62 -39.31 28.44
CA ALA A 704 13.12 -40.50 29.12
C ALA A 704 13.93 -41.76 28.77
N GLY A 705 14.41 -42.47 29.79
CA GLY A 705 15.26 -43.66 29.64
C GLY A 705 16.74 -43.37 29.35
N CYS A 706 17.15 -42.11 29.12
CA CYS A 706 18.55 -41.80 28.82
C CYS A 706 19.40 -41.58 30.08
N ASN A 707 19.04 -40.60 30.94
CA ASN A 707 19.70 -40.22 32.21
C ASN A 707 21.22 -39.91 32.20
N LYS A 708 21.94 -40.12 31.08
CA LYS A 708 23.38 -39.90 30.94
C LYS A 708 23.78 -38.43 31.14
N GLU A 709 24.98 -38.24 31.69
CA GLU A 709 25.71 -36.98 31.54
C GLU A 709 26.52 -37.03 30.25
N TYR A 710 26.62 -35.89 29.57
CA TYR A 710 27.18 -35.78 28.23
C TYR A 710 27.93 -34.46 28.04
N ASP A 711 28.95 -34.51 27.20
CA ASP A 711 29.67 -33.35 26.72
C ASP A 711 28.82 -32.63 25.64
N PRO A 712 28.48 -31.34 25.82
CA PRO A 712 27.65 -30.61 24.86
C PRO A 712 28.32 -30.43 23.49
N GLU A 713 29.65 -30.36 23.41
CA GLU A 713 30.40 -30.22 22.14
C GLU A 713 30.36 -31.53 21.33
N LYS A 714 30.18 -32.66 21.99
CA LYS A 714 30.11 -34.00 21.37
C LYS A 714 28.67 -34.46 21.07
N ASN A 715 27.66 -33.59 21.26
CA ASN A 715 26.25 -33.90 21.13
C ASN A 715 25.74 -33.94 19.67
N HIS A 716 26.13 -34.99 18.93
CA HIS A 716 25.68 -35.26 17.57
C HIS A 716 24.43 -36.15 17.54
N GLU A 717 24.00 -36.59 16.35
CA GLU A 717 22.81 -37.44 16.22
C GLU A 717 23.12 -38.88 16.65
N ASP A 718 22.07 -39.65 16.95
CA ASP A 718 22.11 -41.02 17.50
C ASP A 718 22.80 -41.29 18.86
N VAL A 719 23.51 -40.33 19.47
CA VAL A 719 24.20 -40.52 20.78
C VAL A 719 23.27 -40.82 21.95
N CYS A 720 22.07 -40.24 21.95
CA CYS A 720 21.05 -40.40 22.96
C CYS A 720 20.05 -41.44 22.51
N SER A 721 19.94 -42.55 23.23
CA SER A 721 18.81 -43.49 23.12
C SER A 721 17.77 -43.18 24.20
N PHE A 722 16.49 -43.11 23.82
CA PHE A 722 15.41 -42.63 24.69
C PHE A 722 14.01 -43.13 24.25
N HIS A 723 12.98 -42.86 25.05
CA HIS A 723 11.57 -43.00 24.68
C HIS A 723 10.96 -41.62 24.30
N PRO A 724 10.42 -41.42 23.09
CA PRO A 724 9.77 -40.16 22.69
C PRO A 724 8.31 -40.05 23.20
N GLY A 725 7.69 -41.17 23.56
CA GLY A 725 6.34 -41.22 24.12
C GLY A 725 6.31 -40.91 25.61
N LYS A 726 5.13 -40.54 26.10
CA LYS A 726 4.84 -40.38 27.53
C LYS A 726 4.76 -41.76 28.22
N PRO A 727 5.12 -41.86 29.51
CA PRO A 727 4.85 -43.05 30.31
C PRO A 727 3.35 -43.13 30.62
N CYS A 728 2.80 -44.35 30.62
CA CYS A 728 1.44 -44.64 31.02
C CYS A 728 1.44 -45.64 32.17
N PHE A 729 0.62 -45.34 33.18
CA PHE A 729 0.39 -46.18 34.34
C PHE A 729 -1.13 -46.37 34.46
N ARG A 730 -1.60 -47.62 34.46
CA ARG A 730 -3.01 -47.95 34.65
C ARG A 730 -3.11 -49.23 35.44
N ASP A 731 -3.79 -49.15 36.59
CA ASP A 731 -3.81 -50.21 37.60
C ASP A 731 -2.36 -50.60 37.96
N ILE A 732 -2.01 -51.89 37.94
CA ILE A 732 -0.61 -52.32 38.12
C ILE A 732 0.27 -52.12 36.87
N LYS A 733 -0.32 -51.97 35.67
CA LYS A 733 0.38 -52.00 34.37
C LYS A 733 1.10 -50.68 34.05
N LYS A 734 2.32 -50.77 33.52
CA LYS A 734 3.20 -49.64 33.19
C LYS A 734 3.77 -49.82 31.78
N TRP A 735 3.75 -48.80 30.92
CA TRP A 735 4.26 -48.89 29.55
C TRP A 735 4.59 -47.52 28.96
N TRP A 736 5.32 -47.49 27.85
CA TRP A 736 5.60 -46.25 27.10
C TRP A 736 4.68 -46.14 25.89
N THR A 737 4.06 -44.98 25.66
CA THR A 737 3.14 -44.76 24.52
C THR A 737 3.78 -44.87 23.13
N CYS A 738 5.10 -45.00 23.05
CA CYS A 738 5.88 -45.09 21.82
C CYS A 738 6.41 -46.50 21.49
N CYS A 739 6.14 -47.51 22.32
CA CYS A 739 6.50 -48.90 22.02
C CYS A 739 5.63 -49.90 22.79
N ASN A 740 5.51 -51.13 22.30
CA ASN A 740 4.65 -52.15 22.90
C ASN A 740 5.25 -52.83 24.15
N GLY A 741 6.32 -52.27 24.74
CA GLY A 741 6.95 -52.80 25.96
C GLY A 741 6.12 -52.49 27.20
N THR A 742 5.75 -53.51 27.96
CA THR A 742 4.91 -53.38 29.16
C THR A 742 5.53 -54.09 30.36
N ALA A 743 5.46 -53.43 31.52
CA ALA A 743 5.96 -53.87 32.82
C ALA A 743 4.84 -53.81 33.88
N TRP A 744 5.06 -54.46 35.02
CA TRP A 744 4.10 -54.58 36.12
C TRP A 744 4.66 -54.05 37.45
N ASP A 745 5.98 -53.94 37.62
CA ASP A 745 6.62 -53.15 38.68
C ASP A 745 7.45 -51.97 38.12
N TRP A 746 8.13 -51.22 39.00
CA TRP A 746 8.89 -50.01 38.64
C TRP A 746 10.30 -50.30 38.10
N ASP A 747 10.91 -51.42 38.50
CA ASP A 747 12.27 -51.77 38.10
C ASP A 747 12.23 -52.42 36.70
N GLU A 748 11.26 -53.30 36.44
CA GLU A 748 10.90 -53.74 35.09
C GLU A 748 10.62 -52.53 34.16
N PHE A 749 9.84 -51.56 34.63
CA PHE A 749 9.42 -50.42 33.82
C PHE A 749 10.58 -49.48 33.45
N THR A 750 11.52 -49.27 34.37
CA THR A 750 12.72 -48.45 34.13
C THR A 750 13.80 -49.18 33.35
N ALA A 751 13.77 -50.52 33.34
CA ALA A 751 14.62 -51.38 32.51
C ALA A 751 14.11 -51.60 31.07
N LEU A 752 12.92 -51.09 30.70
CA LEU A 752 12.39 -51.23 29.33
C LEU A 752 13.35 -50.61 28.29
N PRO A 753 13.60 -51.30 27.14
CA PRO A 753 14.56 -50.83 26.15
C PRO A 753 14.04 -49.61 25.38
N THR A 754 14.86 -48.56 25.36
CA THR A 754 14.59 -47.29 24.65
C THR A 754 14.38 -47.50 23.15
N CYS A 755 13.31 -46.93 22.59
CA CYS A 755 12.88 -47.21 21.22
C CYS A 755 13.20 -46.13 20.17
N ALA A 756 13.84 -45.02 20.54
CA ALA A 756 14.31 -43.99 19.60
C ALA A 756 15.76 -43.55 19.88
N LYS A 757 16.37 -42.91 18.88
CA LYS A 757 17.71 -42.31 18.96
C LYS A 757 17.71 -40.84 18.52
N GLY A 758 18.76 -40.10 18.89
CA GLY A 758 18.96 -38.70 18.49
C GLY A 758 19.99 -37.97 19.36
N LYS A 759 19.94 -36.64 19.39
CA LYS A 759 20.75 -35.78 20.29
C LYS A 759 20.28 -35.87 21.75
N HIS A 760 21.20 -35.67 22.70
CA HIS A 760 20.87 -35.40 24.11
C HIS A 760 20.20 -34.04 24.26
N ASP A 761 19.37 -33.93 25.30
CA ASP A 761 18.52 -32.78 25.60
C ASP A 761 18.83 -32.32 27.03
N PRO A 762 19.25 -31.07 27.28
CA PRO A 762 19.74 -30.66 28.58
C PRO A 762 18.62 -30.62 29.62
N LYS A 763 18.89 -31.15 30.81
CA LYS A 763 18.06 -30.92 32.00
C LYS A 763 18.15 -29.46 32.39
N MET A 764 17.10 -28.70 32.15
CA MET A 764 17.03 -27.28 32.53
C MET A 764 16.71 -27.12 34.02
N VAL A 765 17.36 -26.17 34.68
CA VAL A 765 17.11 -25.71 36.05
C VAL A 765 16.84 -24.20 36.03
N ASN A 766 16.27 -23.65 37.10
CA ASN A 766 16.05 -22.21 37.18
C ASN A 766 17.40 -21.45 37.16
N ALA A 767 17.39 -20.27 36.54
CA ALA A 767 18.56 -19.40 36.36
C ALA A 767 19.00 -18.74 37.68
#